data_AF-A0A178M5S1-F1
#
_entry.id   AF-A0A178M5S1-F1
#
_cell.length_a   1.000
_cell.length_b   1.000
_cell.length_c   1.000
_cell.angle_alpha   90.00
_cell.angle_beta   90.00
_cell.angle_gamma   90.00
#
_symmetry.space_group_name_H-M   'P 1'
#
loop_
_entity.id
_entity.type
_entity.pdbx_description
1 polymer ?
#
loop_
_entity_poly.entity_id
_entity_poly.type
_entity_poly.pdbx_seq_one_letter_code
_entity_poly.pdbx_strand_id
1 'polypeptide(L)'
;MSSAEVQAITVGRPDRAGRSREGSPVALVVAVADTQPAAMALAAYQSADAAMLPHFYLDRDGVLHQLVATSRAGYGLGRAIWRGRVHHLDRAAVIVSLAAPALTDLSEAQAAVLADWLPAVAEQHGLSLADIGMLITDARGKRRVLPYLPPAPPVVPADEFILGSGVRSPEQELWVGLATVTWRQRGGQLRLNQAFSLHWGKFDLGAPLAPNEPPPVALDGKTYNFQVFARDTIFNEGTQYAAVQSLANLLGPDIGAIPAGGVSRALIEASYRSALKASAARAPLEGKTEFRADWRFHFVALQAKLGPALSGNYVTADRAFALQVFAGDTLYTPMSQQSGCFFLSLTDPASPQYAQLWAETYKVAGVPYNPTDPFHQRALELKLGTPLSGVVRETINGTAYELQVFAYDTLYRGPDGVLRRMSELPRPAEVQAWQPRPAAAPVQPVQPPAPAPVAPAQPAQPPAPVSSILNAPEVVRAGPPRRDPNWPPMPDFNILTDRNGQRERILGKIEWVRKSGDDITITNDWVAQNLIEVSIPQLARFRNTNGGRIKFHRVAADQLRRLWQAWEDAGLLQLVLTFDGAWWPRTIRSNPTTLSNHAYGTAFDINAQWNAFYKPAALVGDRGSVRELVPIANALGFFWGGHWNYDGRGASDGMHFEWAVAR
;
A
#
# COMPACT_ATOMS: atom_id res chain seq x y z
N MET A 1 -23.15 -5.51 -6.01
CA MET A 1 -24.19 -5.94 -6.95
C MET A 1 -23.60 -6.98 -7.87
N SER A 2 -24.29 -8.11 -8.02
CA SER A 2 -24.00 -9.13 -9.03
C SER A 2 -24.04 -8.48 -10.42
N SER A 3 -23.13 -8.88 -11.31
CA SER A 3 -23.02 -8.48 -12.71
C SER A 3 -24.38 -8.46 -13.40
N ALA A 4 -25.01 -7.29 -13.49
CA ALA A 4 -25.91 -7.04 -14.59
C ALA A 4 -25.02 -7.03 -15.83
N GLU A 5 -25.12 -8.05 -16.68
CA GLU A 5 -24.46 -8.02 -17.99
C GLU A 5 -24.79 -6.68 -18.65
N VAL A 6 -23.80 -5.82 -18.83
CA VAL A 6 -23.99 -4.56 -19.54
C VAL A 6 -24.37 -4.92 -20.98
N GLN A 7 -25.67 -4.87 -21.29
CA GLN A 7 -26.18 -5.20 -22.61
C GLN A 7 -25.92 -4.02 -23.56
N ALA A 8 -25.17 -4.30 -24.63
CA ALA A 8 -24.94 -3.31 -25.68
C ALA A 8 -26.18 -3.15 -26.56
N ILE A 9 -26.59 -1.91 -26.82
CA ILE A 9 -27.64 -1.60 -27.79
C ILE A 9 -27.09 -1.86 -29.19
N THR A 10 -27.75 -2.76 -29.92
CA THR A 10 -27.37 -3.06 -31.30
C THR A 10 -27.70 -1.89 -32.22
N VAL A 11 -26.70 -1.44 -32.99
CA VAL A 11 -26.85 -0.39 -33.99
C VAL A 11 -26.71 -1.01 -35.38
N GLY A 12 -27.80 -0.99 -36.16
CA GLY A 12 -27.82 -1.56 -37.51
C GLY A 12 -27.71 -3.09 -37.51
N ARG A 13 -26.77 -3.63 -38.30
CA ARG A 13 -26.49 -5.09 -38.42
C ARG A 13 -25.01 -5.37 -38.15
N PRO A 14 -24.58 -5.52 -36.88
CA PRO A 14 -23.17 -5.67 -36.53
C PRO A 14 -22.48 -6.89 -37.15
N ASP A 15 -23.22 -7.94 -37.44
CA ASP A 15 -22.79 -9.16 -38.14
C ASP A 15 -22.49 -8.94 -39.64
N ARG A 16 -22.96 -7.83 -40.21
CA ARG A 16 -22.75 -7.44 -41.61
C ARG A 16 -21.90 -6.18 -41.78
N ALA A 17 -21.69 -5.42 -40.71
CA ALA A 17 -20.88 -4.21 -40.70
C ALA A 17 -19.36 -4.50 -40.65
N GLY A 18 -18.53 -3.56 -41.08
CA GLY A 18 -17.07 -3.73 -41.09
C GLY A 18 -16.55 -4.74 -42.13
N ARG A 19 -15.31 -5.19 -41.96
CA ARG A 19 -14.57 -6.03 -42.93
C ARG A 19 -14.35 -7.45 -42.41
N SER A 20 -13.90 -8.35 -43.30
CA SER A 20 -13.42 -9.67 -42.90
C SER A 20 -12.12 -9.54 -42.08
N ARG A 21 -11.95 -10.41 -41.08
CA ARG A 21 -10.68 -10.55 -40.33
C ARG A 21 -9.62 -11.34 -41.10
N GLU A 22 -9.98 -12.02 -42.19
CA GLU A 22 -9.08 -12.85 -43.01
C GLU A 22 -8.25 -13.84 -42.17
N GLY A 23 -8.91 -14.53 -41.23
CA GLY A 23 -8.26 -15.49 -40.34
C GLY A 23 -7.39 -14.88 -39.24
N SER A 24 -7.25 -13.55 -39.17
CA SER A 24 -6.51 -12.89 -38.09
C SER A 24 -7.30 -12.96 -36.77
N PRO A 25 -6.73 -13.57 -35.70
CA PRO A 25 -7.38 -13.57 -34.40
C PRO A 25 -7.41 -12.17 -33.78
N VAL A 26 -8.31 -11.97 -32.82
CA VAL A 26 -8.27 -10.75 -31.99
C VAL A 26 -7.03 -10.83 -31.12
N ALA A 27 -6.20 -9.79 -31.12
CA ALA A 27 -4.91 -9.78 -30.43
C ALA A 27 -4.76 -8.62 -29.44
N LEU A 28 -5.68 -7.65 -29.46
CA LEU A 28 -5.73 -6.51 -28.54
C LEU A 28 -7.11 -5.85 -28.55
N VAL A 29 -7.43 -5.13 -27.48
CA VAL A 29 -8.55 -4.18 -27.42
C VAL A 29 -7.96 -2.77 -27.42
N VAL A 30 -8.48 -1.87 -28.25
CA VAL A 30 -7.97 -0.50 -28.36
C VAL A 30 -9.06 0.51 -28.04
N ALA A 31 -8.86 1.26 -26.97
CA ALA A 31 -9.68 2.40 -26.60
C ALA A 31 -9.22 3.65 -27.37
N VAL A 32 -10.18 4.43 -27.87
CA VAL A 32 -9.98 5.73 -28.52
C VAL A 32 -11.00 6.73 -27.99
N ALA A 33 -10.61 8.01 -27.89
CA ALA A 33 -11.52 9.08 -27.51
C ALA A 33 -12.21 9.66 -28.76
N ASP A 34 -13.50 9.95 -28.63
CA ASP A 34 -14.30 10.68 -29.60
C ASP A 34 -14.89 11.92 -28.95
N THR A 35 -14.58 13.09 -29.50
CA THR A 35 -15.01 14.38 -28.95
C THR A 35 -16.38 14.82 -29.46
N GLN A 36 -16.98 14.07 -30.38
CA GLN A 36 -18.28 14.41 -30.97
C GLN A 36 -19.43 14.09 -29.99
N PRO A 37 -20.55 14.84 -30.06
CA PRO A 37 -21.78 14.45 -29.38
C PRO A 37 -22.26 13.07 -29.84
N ALA A 38 -22.87 12.29 -28.94
CA ALA A 38 -23.20 10.89 -29.20
C ALA A 38 -24.05 10.65 -30.45
N ALA A 39 -25.09 11.46 -30.68
CA ALA A 39 -25.91 11.36 -31.88
C ALA A 39 -25.10 11.60 -33.17
N MET A 40 -24.14 12.54 -33.14
CA MET A 40 -23.28 12.84 -34.28
C MET A 40 -22.25 11.75 -34.52
N ALA A 41 -21.62 11.22 -33.46
CA ALA A 41 -20.66 10.13 -33.56
C ALA A 41 -21.31 8.87 -34.16
N LEU A 42 -22.48 8.47 -33.65
CA LEU A 42 -23.23 7.32 -34.15
C LEU A 42 -23.64 7.50 -35.62
N ALA A 43 -24.13 8.69 -35.99
CA ALA A 43 -24.46 8.98 -37.38
C ALA A 43 -23.22 8.95 -38.30
N ALA A 44 -22.08 9.47 -37.82
CA ALA A 44 -20.83 9.45 -38.55
C ALA A 44 -20.32 8.02 -38.78
N TYR A 45 -20.41 7.14 -37.79
CA TYR A 45 -20.01 5.74 -37.93
C TYR A 45 -20.90 4.94 -38.88
N GLN A 46 -22.15 5.34 -39.06
CA GLN A 46 -23.09 4.70 -39.99
C GLN A 46 -22.96 5.23 -41.44
N SER A 47 -22.16 6.27 -41.67
CA SER A 47 -21.92 6.82 -43.00
C SER A 47 -21.12 5.87 -43.88
N ALA A 48 -21.41 5.85 -45.19
CA ALA A 48 -20.65 5.09 -46.17
C ALA A 48 -19.17 5.51 -46.24
N ASP A 49 -18.89 6.79 -45.97
CA ASP A 49 -17.55 7.40 -46.00
C ASP A 49 -16.94 7.53 -44.58
N ALA A 50 -17.43 6.77 -43.61
CA ALA A 50 -16.93 6.83 -42.24
C ALA A 50 -15.40 6.59 -42.22
N ALA A 51 -14.64 7.51 -41.60
CA ALA A 51 -13.19 7.39 -41.47
C ALA A 51 -12.76 6.33 -40.43
N MET A 52 -13.66 6.05 -39.48
CA MET A 52 -13.52 5.04 -38.45
C MET A 52 -14.84 4.31 -38.31
N LEU A 53 -14.77 3.01 -38.05
CA LEU A 53 -15.90 2.21 -37.64
C LEU A 53 -15.47 1.35 -36.44
N PRO A 54 -15.82 1.77 -35.21
CA PRO A 54 -15.49 1.01 -34.02
C PRO A 54 -16.38 -0.21 -33.85
N HIS A 55 -15.97 -1.18 -33.03
CA HIS A 55 -16.84 -2.28 -32.63
C HIS A 55 -17.89 -1.82 -31.64
N PHE A 56 -17.46 -1.01 -30.68
CA PHE A 56 -18.30 -0.48 -29.62
C PHE A 56 -18.12 1.01 -29.49
N TYR A 57 -19.22 1.69 -29.15
CA TYR A 57 -19.23 3.10 -28.79
C TYR A 57 -19.89 3.25 -27.42
N LEU A 58 -19.24 3.95 -26.50
CA LEU A 58 -19.78 4.23 -25.16
C LEU A 58 -19.96 5.74 -24.99
N ASP A 59 -21.21 6.17 -24.82
CA ASP A 59 -21.52 7.58 -24.60
C ASP A 59 -21.19 8.05 -23.16
N ARG A 60 -21.42 9.33 -22.86
CA ARG A 60 -21.12 9.89 -21.53
C ARG A 60 -22.12 9.46 -20.45
N ASP A 61 -23.31 9.01 -20.83
CA ASP A 61 -24.36 8.56 -19.90
C ASP A 61 -24.20 7.07 -19.54
N GLY A 62 -23.20 6.40 -20.13
CA GLY A 62 -22.90 4.98 -19.89
C GLY A 62 -23.70 4.04 -20.79
N VAL A 63 -24.32 4.54 -21.85
CA VAL A 63 -25.01 3.70 -22.83
C VAL A 63 -24.00 3.12 -23.81
N LEU A 64 -23.89 1.80 -23.80
CA LEU A 64 -23.01 1.05 -24.67
C LEU A 64 -23.74 0.67 -25.97
N HIS A 65 -23.15 1.00 -27.10
CA HIS A 65 -23.65 0.66 -28.43
C HIS A 65 -22.71 -0.31 -29.14
N GLN A 66 -23.25 -1.35 -29.78
CA GLN A 66 -22.50 -2.26 -30.64
C GLN A 66 -22.76 -1.96 -32.10
N LEU A 67 -21.71 -1.60 -32.84
CA LEU A 67 -21.76 -1.27 -34.26
C LEU A 67 -21.20 -2.38 -35.14
N VAL A 68 -20.20 -3.12 -34.65
CA VAL A 68 -19.57 -4.24 -35.38
C VAL A 68 -19.40 -5.43 -34.44
N ALA A 69 -19.79 -6.62 -34.90
CA ALA A 69 -19.54 -7.86 -34.17
C ALA A 69 -18.04 -8.15 -34.07
N THR A 70 -17.56 -8.67 -32.94
CA THR A 70 -16.12 -8.92 -32.72
C THR A 70 -15.53 -9.99 -33.66
N SER A 71 -16.37 -10.82 -34.28
CA SER A 71 -16.00 -11.73 -35.37
C SER A 71 -15.60 -11.03 -36.67
N ARG A 72 -15.88 -9.72 -36.79
CA ARG A 72 -15.52 -8.87 -37.93
C ARG A 72 -14.49 -7.82 -37.53
N ALA A 73 -13.87 -7.22 -38.53
CA ALA A 73 -12.88 -6.15 -38.35
C ALA A 73 -13.55 -4.78 -38.48
N GLY A 74 -13.43 -3.97 -37.42
CA GLY A 74 -13.58 -2.52 -37.53
C GLY A 74 -12.41 -1.91 -38.30
N TYR A 75 -12.41 -0.59 -38.47
CA TYR A 75 -11.31 0.11 -39.14
C TYR A 75 -11.13 1.54 -38.62
N GLY A 76 -9.97 2.14 -38.89
CA GLY A 76 -9.62 3.52 -38.49
C GLY A 76 -8.42 3.61 -37.55
N LEU A 77 -7.91 2.50 -37.03
CA LEU A 77 -6.68 2.47 -36.24
C LEU A 77 -5.42 2.53 -37.13
N GLY A 78 -5.46 1.92 -38.31
CA GLY A 78 -4.35 1.94 -39.28
C GLY A 78 -3.03 1.41 -38.71
N ARG A 79 -1.91 2.00 -39.17
CA ARG A 79 -0.55 1.61 -38.74
C ARG A 79 -0.16 2.31 -37.43
N ALA A 80 0.28 1.54 -36.45
CA ALA A 80 0.80 2.06 -35.18
C ALA A 80 1.93 1.18 -34.62
N ILE A 81 2.75 1.75 -33.74
CA ILE A 81 3.72 0.96 -32.98
C ILE A 81 3.00 0.22 -31.85
N TRP A 82 3.09 -1.10 -31.86
CA TRP A 82 2.59 -1.98 -30.81
C TRP A 82 3.66 -3.02 -30.50
N ARG A 83 3.94 -3.25 -29.21
CA ARG A 83 5.02 -4.15 -28.73
C ARG A 83 6.37 -3.92 -29.43
N GLY A 84 6.71 -2.65 -29.65
CA GLY A 84 7.98 -2.21 -30.23
C GLY A 84 8.08 -2.30 -31.77
N ARG A 85 7.07 -2.82 -32.46
CA ARG A 85 7.05 -2.97 -33.93
C ARG A 85 5.86 -2.25 -34.55
N VAL A 86 5.94 -1.93 -35.84
CA VAL A 86 4.81 -1.32 -36.57
C VAL A 86 3.86 -2.41 -37.04
N HIS A 87 2.60 -2.32 -36.62
CA HIS A 87 1.53 -3.23 -37.02
C HIS A 87 0.37 -2.46 -37.65
N HIS A 88 -0.37 -3.10 -38.55
CA HIS A 88 -1.66 -2.59 -39.01
C HIS A 88 -2.76 -3.17 -38.12
N LEU A 89 -3.41 -2.33 -37.32
CA LEU A 89 -4.21 -2.80 -36.17
C LEU A 89 -5.65 -3.20 -36.50
N ASP A 90 -6.23 -2.66 -37.59
CA ASP A 90 -7.67 -2.81 -37.90
C ASP A 90 -8.18 -4.26 -37.86
N ARG A 91 -7.41 -5.22 -38.40
CA ARG A 91 -7.80 -6.64 -38.41
C ARG A 91 -7.47 -7.39 -37.12
N ALA A 92 -6.61 -6.85 -36.27
CA ALA A 92 -6.18 -7.50 -35.04
C ALA A 92 -6.96 -6.98 -33.83
N ALA A 93 -7.45 -5.75 -33.87
CA ALA A 93 -8.06 -5.08 -32.73
C ALA A 93 -9.59 -5.27 -32.62
N VAL A 94 -10.08 -5.20 -31.39
CA VAL A 94 -11.43 -4.73 -31.08
C VAL A 94 -11.33 -3.24 -30.74
N ILE A 95 -12.07 -2.39 -31.43
CA ILE A 95 -12.02 -0.93 -31.29
C ILE A 95 -13.16 -0.48 -30.39
N VAL A 96 -12.82 0.19 -29.29
CA VAL A 96 -13.78 0.78 -28.35
C VAL A 96 -13.64 2.30 -28.42
N SER A 97 -14.66 2.97 -28.94
CA SER A 97 -14.70 4.43 -28.99
C SER A 97 -15.46 4.99 -27.79
N LEU A 98 -14.89 5.97 -27.11
CA LEU A 98 -15.44 6.55 -25.88
C LEU A 98 -15.73 8.04 -26.10
N ALA A 99 -16.96 8.46 -25.82
CA ALA A 99 -17.35 9.86 -25.88
C ALA A 99 -16.64 10.67 -24.79
N ALA A 100 -15.53 11.32 -25.12
CA ALA A 100 -14.73 12.10 -24.18
C ALA A 100 -13.71 13.01 -24.90
N PRO A 101 -13.30 14.14 -24.27
CA PRO A 101 -12.18 14.93 -24.75
C PRO A 101 -10.86 14.15 -24.76
N ALA A 102 -10.67 13.27 -23.78
CA ALA A 102 -9.52 12.39 -23.65
C ALA A 102 -9.91 11.13 -22.85
N LEU A 103 -9.17 10.04 -23.02
CA LEU A 103 -9.39 8.78 -22.29
C LEU A 103 -9.14 8.86 -20.78
N THR A 104 -8.56 9.97 -20.31
CA THR A 104 -8.37 10.31 -18.90
C THR A 104 -9.52 11.13 -18.32
N ASP A 105 -10.45 11.63 -19.16
CA ASP A 105 -11.59 12.46 -18.76
C ASP A 105 -12.94 11.76 -19.05
N LEU A 106 -13.12 10.59 -18.42
CA LEU A 106 -14.36 9.84 -18.53
C LEU A 106 -15.36 10.22 -17.44
N SER A 107 -16.65 10.11 -17.77
CA SER A 107 -17.73 10.25 -16.79
C SER A 107 -17.74 9.08 -15.81
N GLU A 108 -18.44 9.25 -14.68
CA GLU A 108 -18.61 8.18 -13.70
C GLU A 108 -19.40 7.00 -14.25
N ALA A 109 -20.41 7.26 -15.09
CA ALA A 109 -21.19 6.23 -15.76
C ALA A 109 -20.32 5.41 -16.73
N GLN A 110 -19.45 6.09 -17.50
CA GLN A 110 -18.48 5.42 -18.36
C GLN A 110 -17.49 4.57 -17.56
N ALA A 111 -16.93 5.12 -16.49
CA ALA A 111 -16.00 4.40 -15.63
C ALA A 111 -16.64 3.14 -15.01
N ALA A 112 -17.90 3.24 -14.57
CA ALA A 112 -18.67 2.11 -14.04
C ALA A 112 -18.85 1.00 -15.07
N VAL A 113 -19.23 1.33 -16.30
CA VAL A 113 -19.38 0.35 -17.38
C VAL A 113 -18.03 -0.30 -17.72
N LEU A 114 -17.00 0.50 -17.93
CA LEU A 114 -15.70 0.01 -18.40
C LEU A 114 -14.97 -0.85 -17.38
N ALA A 115 -15.17 -0.61 -16.08
CA ALA A 115 -14.53 -1.37 -15.01
C ALA A 115 -14.79 -2.88 -15.09
N ASP A 116 -15.99 -3.27 -15.52
CA ASP A 116 -16.40 -4.68 -15.60
C ASP A 116 -16.50 -5.17 -17.06
N TRP A 117 -17.01 -4.33 -17.97
CA TRP A 117 -17.25 -4.74 -19.35
C TRP A 117 -15.97 -4.90 -20.17
N LEU A 118 -15.01 -3.99 -20.02
CA LEU A 118 -13.79 -4.00 -20.84
C LEU A 118 -12.91 -5.24 -20.57
N PRO A 119 -12.69 -5.67 -19.30
CA PRO A 119 -12.05 -6.95 -18.99
C PRO A 119 -12.79 -8.14 -19.60
N ALA A 120 -14.13 -8.18 -19.51
CA ALA A 120 -14.94 -9.28 -20.02
C ALA A 120 -14.80 -9.41 -21.55
N VAL A 121 -14.77 -8.30 -22.29
CA VAL A 121 -14.53 -8.30 -23.75
C VAL A 121 -13.13 -8.81 -24.10
N ALA A 122 -12.11 -8.46 -23.31
CA ALA A 122 -10.77 -8.99 -23.51
C ALA A 122 -10.75 -10.52 -23.27
N GLU A 123 -11.34 -10.99 -22.18
CA GLU A 123 -11.40 -12.40 -21.80
C GLU A 123 -12.12 -13.27 -22.83
N GLN A 124 -13.21 -12.77 -23.44
CA GLN A 124 -13.92 -13.43 -24.55
C GLN A 124 -13.01 -13.80 -25.73
N HIS A 125 -11.87 -13.12 -25.87
CA HIS A 125 -10.88 -13.35 -26.92
C HIS A 125 -9.58 -13.98 -26.41
N GLY A 126 -9.56 -14.48 -25.18
CA GLY A 126 -8.37 -15.05 -24.54
C GLY A 126 -7.27 -14.01 -24.28
N LEU A 127 -7.65 -12.74 -24.15
CA LEU A 127 -6.74 -11.63 -23.86
C LEU A 127 -6.72 -11.29 -22.37
N SER A 128 -5.63 -10.67 -21.92
CA SER A 128 -5.45 -10.15 -20.57
C SER A 128 -5.67 -8.63 -20.52
N LEU A 129 -5.70 -8.05 -19.32
CA LEU A 129 -5.70 -6.59 -19.15
C LEU A 129 -4.45 -5.92 -19.73
N ALA A 130 -3.34 -6.64 -19.89
CA ALA A 130 -2.12 -6.10 -20.52
C ALA A 130 -2.26 -5.94 -22.05
N ASP A 131 -3.29 -6.55 -22.64
CA ASP A 131 -3.61 -6.48 -24.07
C ASP A 131 -4.66 -5.42 -24.40
N ILE A 132 -5.14 -4.69 -23.38
CA ILE A 132 -5.97 -3.51 -23.54
C ILE A 132 -5.03 -2.31 -23.64
N GLY A 133 -5.19 -1.55 -24.73
CA GLY A 133 -4.36 -0.39 -25.01
C GLY A 133 -5.15 0.85 -25.38
N MET A 134 -4.51 1.99 -25.24
CA MET A 134 -4.98 3.26 -25.77
C MET A 134 -4.08 3.67 -26.93
N LEU A 135 -4.70 4.22 -27.97
CA LEU A 135 -3.95 4.76 -29.09
C LEU A 135 -3.59 6.22 -28.82
N ILE A 136 -2.30 6.51 -28.83
CA ILE A 136 -1.78 7.88 -28.75
C ILE A 136 -1.08 8.26 -30.05
N THR A 137 -1.12 9.55 -30.36
CA THR A 137 -0.39 10.15 -31.48
C THR A 137 0.59 11.16 -30.90
N ASP A 138 1.88 10.99 -31.17
CA ASP A 138 2.89 11.95 -30.72
C ASP A 138 2.87 13.24 -31.57
N ALA A 139 3.62 14.25 -31.14
CA ALA A 139 3.73 15.54 -31.83
C ALA A 139 4.27 15.45 -33.27
N ARG A 140 4.89 14.32 -33.65
CA ARG A 140 5.40 14.06 -35.01
C ARG A 140 4.40 13.23 -35.84
N GLY A 141 3.19 13.00 -35.34
CA GLY A 141 2.15 12.21 -36.01
C GLY A 141 2.34 10.70 -35.88
N LYS A 142 3.31 10.22 -35.10
CA LYS A 142 3.56 8.78 -34.96
C LYS A 142 2.57 8.18 -33.97
N ARG A 143 1.82 7.18 -34.43
CA ARG A 143 0.81 6.47 -33.62
C ARG A 143 1.45 5.32 -32.83
N ARG A 144 1.11 5.19 -31.55
CA ARG A 144 1.59 4.14 -30.65
C ARG A 144 0.46 3.64 -29.76
N VAL A 145 0.47 2.34 -29.47
CA VAL A 145 -0.40 1.74 -28.47
C VAL A 145 0.34 1.72 -27.14
N LEU A 146 -0.25 2.31 -26.10
CA LEU A 146 0.21 2.19 -24.72
C LEU A 146 -0.78 1.34 -23.92
N PRO A 147 -0.34 0.61 -22.88
CA PRO A 147 -1.26 -0.07 -21.98
C PRO A 147 -2.33 0.89 -21.45
N TYR A 148 -3.55 0.38 -21.34
CA TYR A 148 -4.69 1.16 -20.86
C TYR A 148 -5.45 0.37 -19.81
N LEU A 149 -5.78 1.07 -18.73
CA LEU A 149 -6.70 0.59 -17.71
C LEU A 149 -7.77 1.68 -17.56
N PRO A 150 -9.07 1.33 -17.52
CA PRO A 150 -10.11 2.33 -17.38
C PRO A 150 -9.98 3.07 -16.04
N PRO A 151 -10.46 4.31 -15.94
CA PRO A 151 -10.54 5.05 -14.68
C PRO A 151 -11.33 4.27 -13.63
N ALA A 152 -10.99 4.49 -12.36
CA ALA A 152 -11.71 3.86 -11.26
C ALA A 152 -13.18 4.32 -11.22
N PRO A 153 -14.14 3.39 -11.11
CA PRO A 153 -15.54 3.75 -10.91
C PRO A 153 -15.76 4.33 -9.51
N PRO A 154 -16.90 5.01 -9.27
CA PRO A 154 -17.33 5.36 -7.94
C PRO A 154 -17.43 4.11 -7.03
N VAL A 155 -16.95 4.23 -5.81
CA VAL A 155 -17.08 3.24 -4.75
C VAL A 155 -18.50 3.33 -4.22
N VAL A 156 -19.24 2.22 -4.35
CA VAL A 156 -20.53 2.06 -3.67
C VAL A 156 -20.26 1.52 -2.25
N PRO A 157 -20.79 2.16 -1.19
CA PRO A 157 -20.70 1.64 0.18
C PRO A 157 -21.24 0.20 0.28
N ALA A 158 -20.58 -0.64 1.09
CA ALA A 158 -20.89 -2.09 1.17
C ALA A 158 -22.25 -2.39 1.82
N ASP A 159 -22.69 -1.49 2.69
CA ASP A 159 -24.02 -1.48 3.26
C ASP A 159 -24.80 -0.37 2.56
N GLU A 160 -26.10 -0.57 2.31
CA GLU A 160 -27.07 0.53 2.17
C GLU A 160 -27.17 1.31 3.50
N PHE A 161 -26.04 1.75 4.05
CA PHE A 161 -26.03 3.05 4.66
C PHE A 161 -26.43 3.99 3.52
N ILE A 162 -27.70 4.40 3.57
CA ILE A 162 -27.99 5.81 3.40
C ILE A 162 -26.94 6.51 4.26
N LEU A 163 -25.80 6.87 3.65
CA LEU A 163 -24.89 7.89 4.13
C LEU A 163 -25.83 8.96 4.61
N GLY A 164 -25.83 9.18 5.93
CA GLY A 164 -26.83 10.02 6.58
C GLY A 164 -27.10 11.19 5.67
N SER A 165 -28.36 11.37 5.29
CA SER A 165 -28.82 12.66 4.82
C SER A 165 -28.14 13.75 5.66
N GLY A 166 -27.36 14.65 5.08
CA GLY A 166 -26.92 15.84 5.83
C GLY A 166 -25.57 16.39 5.42
N VAL A 167 -25.61 17.36 4.50
CA VAL A 167 -24.73 18.55 4.41
C VAL A 167 -23.42 18.46 5.22
N ARG A 168 -22.28 18.43 4.51
CA ARG A 168 -20.95 18.55 5.15
C ARG A 168 -20.90 19.84 6.00
N SER A 169 -20.24 19.78 7.15
CA SER A 169 -20.02 20.98 7.96
C SER A 169 -19.17 22.00 7.17
N PRO A 170 -19.23 23.31 7.50
CA PRO A 170 -18.38 24.32 6.86
C PRO A 170 -16.88 23.96 6.92
N GLU A 171 -16.42 23.35 8.01
CA GLU A 171 -15.04 22.90 8.19
C GLU A 171 -14.70 21.69 7.30
N GLN A 172 -15.65 20.77 7.12
CA GLN A 172 -15.49 19.64 6.19
C GLN A 172 -15.49 20.14 4.73
N GLU A 173 -16.33 21.11 4.37
CA GLU A 173 -16.30 21.72 3.04
C GLU A 173 -15.02 22.53 2.81
N LEU A 174 -14.49 23.19 3.84
CA LEU A 174 -13.17 23.82 3.78
C LEU A 174 -12.07 22.76 3.55
N TRP A 175 -12.12 21.62 4.25
CA TRP A 175 -11.20 20.51 4.03
C TRP A 175 -11.26 20.03 2.57
N VAL A 176 -12.45 19.85 1.99
CA VAL A 176 -12.62 19.45 0.59
C VAL A 176 -12.06 20.49 -0.37
N GLY A 177 -12.30 21.78 -0.11
CA GLY A 177 -11.75 22.87 -0.92
C GLY A 177 -10.22 22.91 -0.90
N LEU A 178 -9.62 22.84 0.30
CA LEU A 178 -8.15 22.79 0.47
C LEU A 178 -7.55 21.53 -0.18
N ALA A 179 -8.19 20.38 -0.01
CA ALA A 179 -7.80 19.12 -0.64
C ALA A 179 -7.85 19.22 -2.17
N THR A 180 -8.88 19.87 -2.72
CA THR A 180 -9.01 20.09 -4.17
C THR A 180 -7.86 20.93 -4.72
N VAL A 181 -7.49 22.00 -4.01
CA VAL A 181 -6.33 22.83 -4.38
C VAL A 181 -5.04 22.03 -4.27
N THR A 182 -4.88 21.25 -3.20
CA THR A 182 -3.74 20.35 -2.96
C THR A 182 -3.54 19.38 -4.12
N TRP A 183 -4.59 18.70 -4.55
CA TRP A 183 -4.53 17.75 -5.66
C TRP A 183 -4.15 18.40 -6.99
N ARG A 184 -4.68 19.60 -7.26
CA ARG A 184 -4.42 20.32 -8.51
C ARG A 184 -2.96 20.76 -8.65
N GLN A 185 -2.20 20.94 -7.56
CA GLN A 185 -0.81 21.43 -7.63
C GLN A 185 0.13 20.53 -8.43
N ARG A 186 -0.16 19.23 -8.51
CA ARG A 186 0.60 18.27 -9.30
C ARG A 186 -0.25 17.57 -10.37
N GLY A 187 -1.30 18.26 -10.84
CA GLY A 187 -2.14 17.80 -11.96
C GLY A 187 -3.20 16.76 -11.61
N GLY A 188 -3.34 16.41 -10.32
CA GLY A 188 -4.36 15.49 -9.85
C GLY A 188 -5.75 16.12 -9.76
N GLN A 189 -6.78 15.29 -9.77
CA GLN A 189 -8.16 15.68 -9.51
C GLN A 189 -8.69 14.91 -8.31
N LEU A 190 -9.18 15.62 -7.29
CA LEU A 190 -9.81 14.99 -6.14
C LEU A 190 -11.21 14.47 -6.53
N ARG A 191 -11.46 13.18 -6.29
CA ARG A 191 -12.77 12.54 -6.47
C ARG A 191 -13.10 11.71 -5.24
N LEU A 192 -13.82 12.28 -4.26
CA LEU A 192 -14.14 11.64 -2.97
C LEU A 192 -15.20 10.53 -3.03
N ASN A 193 -15.35 9.93 -4.20
CA ASN A 193 -16.08 8.71 -4.45
C ASN A 193 -15.17 7.65 -5.07
N GLN A 194 -13.88 7.90 -5.29
CA GLN A 194 -12.94 6.93 -5.85
C GLN A 194 -11.98 6.40 -4.78
N ALA A 195 -11.61 5.12 -4.92
CA ALA A 195 -10.84 4.39 -3.92
C ALA A 195 -9.50 5.06 -3.55
N PHE A 196 -8.70 5.51 -4.53
CA PHE A 196 -7.41 6.17 -4.23
C PHE A 196 -7.58 7.51 -3.51
N SER A 197 -8.58 8.32 -3.87
CA SER A 197 -8.87 9.60 -3.19
C SER A 197 -9.36 9.38 -1.76
N LEU A 198 -10.24 8.40 -1.56
CA LEU A 198 -10.75 8.02 -0.24
C LEU A 198 -9.62 7.46 0.63
N HIS A 199 -8.78 6.59 0.08
CA HIS A 199 -7.62 6.02 0.76
C HIS A 199 -6.60 7.09 1.14
N TRP A 200 -6.31 8.02 0.23
CA TRP A 200 -5.47 9.18 0.50
C TRP A 200 -5.96 9.99 1.71
N GLY A 201 -7.23 10.38 1.71
CA GLY A 201 -7.81 11.18 2.78
C GLY A 201 -7.86 10.44 4.11
N LYS A 202 -7.99 9.11 4.10
CA LYS A 202 -8.08 8.27 5.30
C LYS A 202 -6.73 8.03 5.96
N PHE A 203 -5.68 7.83 5.18
CA PHE A 203 -4.38 7.33 5.67
C PHE A 203 -3.24 8.38 5.59
N ASP A 204 -3.57 9.66 5.42
CA ASP A 204 -2.62 10.78 5.52
C ASP A 204 -1.36 10.63 4.65
N LEU A 205 -1.53 10.19 3.40
CA LEU A 205 -0.42 9.89 2.49
C LEU A 205 0.39 11.13 2.03
N GLY A 206 0.00 12.32 2.47
CA GLY A 206 0.53 13.60 1.99
C GLY A 206 0.06 13.96 0.58
N ALA A 207 0.44 15.11 0.07
CA ALA A 207 -0.02 15.62 -1.22
C ALA A 207 0.34 14.66 -2.38
N PRO A 208 -0.51 14.56 -3.43
CA PRO A 208 -0.16 13.83 -4.63
C PRO A 208 1.04 14.50 -5.32
N LEU A 209 1.99 13.70 -5.77
CA LEU A 209 3.19 14.19 -6.44
C LEU A 209 3.08 14.15 -7.97
N ALA A 210 2.09 13.45 -8.48
CA ALA A 210 1.77 13.30 -9.89
C ALA A 210 0.28 12.98 -10.05
N PRO A 211 -0.32 13.08 -11.23
CA PRO A 211 -1.65 12.52 -11.48
C PRO A 211 -1.62 10.99 -11.62
N ASN A 212 -2.78 10.35 -11.47
CA ASN A 212 -3.00 8.96 -11.87
C ASN A 212 -3.14 8.90 -13.40
N GLU A 213 -2.02 9.07 -14.11
CA GLU A 213 -1.98 9.08 -15.57
C GLU A 213 -1.59 7.72 -16.16
N PRO A 214 -2.16 7.33 -17.32
CA PRO A 214 -1.65 6.21 -18.08
C PRO A 214 -0.23 6.51 -18.63
N PRO A 215 0.59 5.48 -18.87
CA PRO A 215 0.23 4.07 -18.80
C PRO A 215 0.32 3.49 -17.38
N PRO A 216 -0.56 2.53 -17.03
CA PRO A 216 -0.38 1.71 -15.83
C PRO A 216 0.92 0.91 -15.91
N VAL A 217 1.36 0.35 -14.77
CA VAL A 217 2.48 -0.58 -14.75
C VAL A 217 2.00 -1.93 -15.25
N ALA A 218 2.52 -2.42 -16.38
CA ALA A 218 2.23 -3.76 -16.88
C ALA A 218 3.45 -4.67 -16.67
N LEU A 219 3.26 -5.78 -15.96
CA LEU A 219 4.32 -6.74 -15.64
C LEU A 219 3.73 -8.15 -15.54
N ASP A 220 4.37 -9.13 -16.18
CA ASP A 220 3.99 -10.55 -16.13
C ASP A 220 2.51 -10.82 -16.47
N GLY A 221 1.98 -10.13 -17.48
CA GLY A 221 0.58 -10.26 -17.93
C GLY A 221 -0.44 -9.58 -17.01
N LYS A 222 0.01 -8.97 -15.91
CA LYS A 222 -0.82 -8.19 -14.99
C LYS A 222 -0.63 -6.70 -15.23
N THR A 223 -1.67 -5.94 -14.91
CA THR A 223 -1.67 -4.48 -15.01
C THR A 223 -1.92 -3.91 -13.62
N TYR A 224 -1.18 -2.89 -13.22
CA TYR A 224 -1.29 -2.24 -11.92
C TYR A 224 -1.56 -0.75 -12.12
N ASN A 225 -2.69 -0.30 -11.61
CA ASN A 225 -2.97 1.12 -11.45
C ASN A 225 -2.14 1.64 -10.27
N PHE A 226 -1.64 2.87 -10.34
CA PHE A 226 -0.88 3.44 -9.22
C PHE A 226 -1.05 4.95 -9.13
N GLN A 227 -0.92 5.48 -7.91
CA GLN A 227 -0.94 6.89 -7.64
C GLN A 227 0.17 7.23 -6.64
N VAL A 228 0.93 8.26 -6.99
CA VAL A 228 2.11 8.69 -6.24
C VAL A 228 1.72 9.79 -5.26
N PHE A 229 1.97 9.57 -3.97
CA PHE A 229 1.83 10.56 -2.92
C PHE A 229 3.17 10.80 -2.22
N ALA A 230 3.23 11.84 -1.39
CA ALA A 230 4.45 12.24 -0.71
C ALA A 230 5.03 11.17 0.21
N ARG A 231 4.18 10.45 0.94
CA ARG A 231 4.63 9.40 1.88
C ARG A 231 4.74 8.02 1.24
N ASP A 232 3.93 7.75 0.22
CA ASP A 232 3.85 6.43 -0.37
C ASP A 232 3.28 6.44 -1.79
N THR A 233 3.53 5.37 -2.53
CA THR A 233 2.78 5.06 -3.75
C THR A 233 1.76 3.98 -3.42
N ILE A 234 0.49 4.26 -3.68
CA ILE A 234 -0.56 3.24 -3.58
C ILE A 234 -0.88 2.67 -4.96
N PHE A 235 -1.34 1.44 -4.99
CA PHE A 235 -1.64 0.74 -6.23
C PHE A 235 -2.79 -0.25 -6.06
N ASN A 236 -3.37 -0.71 -7.17
CA ASN A 236 -4.28 -1.84 -7.20
C ASN A 236 -4.00 -2.70 -8.44
N GLU A 237 -4.28 -4.00 -8.35
CA GLU A 237 -4.14 -4.91 -9.49
C GLU A 237 -5.40 -4.83 -10.37
N GLY A 238 -5.20 -4.63 -11.67
CA GLY A 238 -6.25 -4.60 -12.68
C GLY A 238 -7.41 -3.67 -12.33
N THR A 239 -8.62 -4.19 -12.43
CA THR A 239 -9.86 -3.49 -12.10
C THR A 239 -10.31 -3.70 -10.64
N GLN A 240 -9.44 -4.25 -9.78
CA GLN A 240 -9.71 -4.35 -8.34
C GLN A 240 -9.52 -3.01 -7.63
N TYR A 241 -10.18 -1.96 -8.08
CA TYR A 241 -9.94 -0.57 -7.66
C TYR A 241 -10.04 -0.35 -6.15
N ALA A 242 -10.94 -1.06 -5.48
CA ALA A 242 -11.12 -0.97 -4.03
C ALA A 242 -10.08 -1.74 -3.22
N ALA A 243 -9.30 -2.64 -3.84
CA ALA A 243 -8.22 -3.38 -3.22
C ALA A 243 -6.92 -2.59 -3.24
N VAL A 244 -6.95 -1.42 -2.60
CA VAL A 244 -5.82 -0.49 -2.54
C VAL A 244 -4.71 -1.05 -1.66
N GLN A 245 -3.52 -1.15 -2.23
CA GLN A 245 -2.29 -1.63 -1.60
C GLN A 245 -1.25 -0.51 -1.52
N SER A 246 -0.27 -0.67 -0.65
CA SER A 246 0.80 0.29 -0.38
C SER A 246 2.14 -0.27 -0.86
N LEU A 247 2.91 0.54 -1.59
CA LEU A 247 4.26 0.18 -2.02
C LEU A 247 5.19 0.04 -0.81
N ALA A 248 5.08 0.93 0.18
CA ALA A 248 5.84 0.80 1.43
C ALA A 248 5.57 -0.53 2.14
N ASN A 249 4.32 -0.98 2.20
CA ASN A 249 3.98 -2.29 2.78
C ASN A 249 4.52 -3.45 1.94
N LEU A 250 4.49 -3.34 0.60
CA LEU A 250 5.06 -4.33 -0.30
C LEU A 250 6.59 -4.46 -0.16
N LEU A 251 7.26 -3.35 0.16
CA LEU A 251 8.70 -3.32 0.40
C LEU A 251 9.08 -3.79 1.82
N GLY A 252 8.14 -3.74 2.77
CA GLY A 252 8.35 -4.09 4.16
C GLY A 252 8.99 -2.95 4.98
N PRO A 253 9.06 -3.10 6.32
CA PRO A 253 9.63 -2.07 7.20
C PRO A 253 11.16 -1.93 7.05
N ASP A 254 11.86 -3.00 6.66
CA ASP A 254 13.32 -3.06 6.60
C ASP A 254 13.81 -3.43 5.19
N ILE A 255 13.85 -2.43 4.30
CA ILE A 255 14.43 -2.61 2.96
C ILE A 255 15.96 -2.73 3.09
N GLY A 256 16.46 -3.98 3.08
CA GLY A 256 17.90 -4.25 3.09
C GLY A 256 18.60 -3.92 1.76
N ALA A 257 17.86 -3.93 0.64
CA ALA A 257 18.33 -3.55 -0.69
C ALA A 257 17.15 -3.15 -1.59
N ILE A 258 17.39 -2.29 -2.58
CA ILE A 258 16.38 -1.98 -3.60
C ILE A 258 16.10 -3.26 -4.41
N PRO A 259 14.83 -3.67 -4.59
CA PRO A 259 14.49 -4.85 -5.36
C PRO A 259 15.07 -4.80 -6.78
N ALA A 260 15.66 -5.91 -7.24
CA ALA A 260 16.27 -6.00 -8.57
C ALA A 260 15.24 -6.12 -9.71
N GLY A 261 13.99 -6.49 -9.39
CA GLY A 261 12.92 -6.71 -10.34
C GLY A 261 11.57 -6.89 -9.64
N GLY A 262 10.56 -7.33 -10.40
CA GLY A 262 9.20 -7.55 -9.89
C GLY A 262 8.38 -6.27 -9.76
N VAL A 263 7.17 -6.43 -9.21
CA VAL A 263 6.15 -5.36 -9.11
C VAL A 263 6.67 -4.18 -8.30
N SER A 264 7.34 -4.43 -7.16
CA SER A 264 7.88 -3.38 -6.31
C SER A 264 8.90 -2.52 -7.05
N ARG A 265 9.81 -3.13 -7.82
CA ARG A 265 10.79 -2.40 -8.63
C ARG A 265 10.12 -1.56 -9.71
N ALA A 266 9.18 -2.16 -10.44
CA ALA A 266 8.46 -1.48 -11.52
C ALA A 266 7.63 -0.30 -11.01
N LEU A 267 6.99 -0.44 -9.84
CA LEU A 267 6.26 0.64 -9.18
C LEU A 267 7.20 1.76 -8.72
N ILE A 268 8.36 1.47 -8.13
CA ILE A 268 9.33 2.51 -7.75
C ILE A 268 9.75 3.32 -8.97
N GLU A 269 10.15 2.66 -10.05
CA GLU A 269 10.57 3.35 -11.29
C GLU A 269 9.44 4.20 -11.88
N ALA A 270 8.23 3.67 -11.89
CA ALA A 270 7.05 4.40 -12.35
C ALA A 270 6.76 5.63 -11.46
N SER A 271 6.88 5.49 -10.14
CA SER A 271 6.68 6.58 -9.18
C SER A 271 7.69 7.71 -9.36
N TYR A 272 8.98 7.38 -9.50
CA TYR A 272 10.04 8.37 -9.76
C TYR A 272 9.79 9.08 -11.10
N ARG A 273 9.50 8.33 -12.16
CA ARG A 273 9.22 8.90 -13.48
C ARG A 273 8.02 9.85 -13.45
N SER A 274 6.93 9.46 -12.79
CA SER A 274 5.71 10.29 -12.72
C SER A 274 5.93 11.55 -11.88
N ALA A 275 6.58 11.44 -10.71
CA ALA A 275 6.86 12.60 -9.85
C ALA A 275 7.81 13.61 -10.51
N LEU A 276 8.86 13.12 -11.20
CA LEU A 276 9.79 13.96 -11.93
C LEU A 276 9.12 14.61 -13.16
N LYS A 277 8.27 13.89 -13.90
CA LYS A 277 7.48 14.48 -14.99
C LYS A 277 6.60 15.63 -14.49
N ALA A 278 5.91 15.44 -13.37
CA ALA A 278 5.07 16.47 -12.77
C ALA A 278 5.89 17.67 -12.26
N SER A 279 7.08 17.43 -11.71
CA SER A 279 7.99 18.49 -11.25
C SER A 279 8.59 19.27 -12.42
N ALA A 280 8.97 18.60 -13.52
CA ALA A 280 9.49 19.23 -14.73
C ALA A 280 8.50 20.17 -15.41
N ALA A 281 7.18 19.93 -15.24
CA ALA A 281 6.14 20.80 -15.75
C ALA A 281 6.04 22.14 -14.98
N ARG A 282 6.66 22.23 -13.79
CA ARG A 282 6.67 23.43 -12.94
C ARG A 282 7.97 24.20 -13.05
N ALA A 283 9.09 23.50 -12.95
CA ALA A 283 10.43 24.07 -13.05
C ALA A 283 11.37 23.10 -13.80
N PRO A 284 12.34 23.61 -14.58
CA PRO A 284 13.35 22.77 -15.20
C PRO A 284 14.07 21.91 -14.15
N LEU A 285 14.22 20.61 -14.44
CA LEU A 285 14.97 19.70 -13.57
C LEU A 285 16.46 19.81 -13.84
N GLU A 286 17.25 20.01 -12.79
CA GLU A 286 18.70 19.93 -12.83
C GLU A 286 19.18 18.48 -12.62
N GLY A 287 20.26 18.10 -13.29
CA GLY A 287 20.94 16.83 -13.06
C GLY A 287 20.30 15.59 -13.68
N LYS A 288 20.68 14.44 -13.12
CA LYS A 288 20.26 13.13 -13.61
C LYS A 288 18.94 12.71 -12.98
N THR A 289 17.96 12.37 -13.81
CA THR A 289 16.57 12.04 -13.41
C THR A 289 16.29 10.54 -13.41
N GLU A 290 17.28 9.72 -13.72
CA GLU A 290 17.17 8.26 -13.74
C GLU A 290 17.05 7.71 -12.31
N PHE A 291 16.11 6.79 -12.09
CA PHE A 291 16.13 5.98 -10.87
C PHE A 291 17.23 4.92 -10.95
N ARG A 292 18.04 4.84 -9.89
CA ARG A 292 19.27 4.04 -9.85
C ARG A 292 19.40 3.28 -8.53
N ALA A 293 19.48 1.95 -8.61
CA ALA A 293 19.56 1.07 -7.44
C ALA A 293 20.89 1.22 -6.69
N ASP A 294 21.94 1.58 -7.43
CA ASP A 294 23.31 1.76 -6.98
C ASP A 294 23.55 3.13 -6.31
N TRP A 295 22.54 3.99 -6.25
CA TRP A 295 22.68 5.33 -5.69
C TRP A 295 22.23 5.40 -4.24
N ARG A 296 23.12 5.91 -3.38
CA ARG A 296 22.89 6.04 -1.94
C ARG A 296 21.64 6.88 -1.62
N PHE A 297 21.41 7.99 -2.30
CA PHE A 297 20.22 8.82 -2.08
C PHE A 297 18.93 8.04 -2.32
N HIS A 298 18.84 7.25 -3.38
CA HIS A 298 17.65 6.46 -3.68
C HIS A 298 17.41 5.35 -2.64
N PHE A 299 18.49 4.68 -2.20
CA PHE A 299 18.39 3.67 -1.15
C PHE A 299 17.92 4.29 0.18
N VAL A 300 18.58 5.36 0.62
CA VAL A 300 18.25 6.07 1.85
C VAL A 300 16.84 6.66 1.79
N ALA A 301 16.42 7.23 0.66
CA ALA A 301 15.08 7.77 0.49
C ALA A 301 13.99 6.69 0.62
N LEU A 302 14.22 5.50 0.07
CA LEU A 302 13.29 4.36 0.23
C LEU A 302 13.26 3.85 1.66
N GLN A 303 14.42 3.69 2.29
CA GLN A 303 14.54 3.23 3.69
C GLN A 303 13.87 4.22 4.66
N ALA A 304 14.10 5.53 4.47
CA ALA A 304 13.52 6.59 5.28
C ALA A 304 12.13 7.03 4.84
N LYS A 305 11.54 6.37 3.82
CA LYS A 305 10.19 6.64 3.31
C LYS A 305 9.97 8.11 2.92
N LEU A 306 10.96 8.72 2.26
CA LEU A 306 10.92 10.12 1.82
C LEU A 306 10.07 10.36 0.56
N GLY A 307 9.43 9.32 0.02
CA GLY A 307 8.76 9.37 -1.28
C GLY A 307 9.75 9.41 -2.45
N PRO A 308 9.24 9.47 -3.70
CA PRO A 308 10.09 9.59 -4.89
C PRO A 308 10.76 10.97 -4.98
N ALA A 309 11.82 11.04 -5.79
CA ALA A 309 12.53 12.29 -6.05
C ALA A 309 11.64 13.29 -6.80
N LEU A 310 11.81 14.56 -6.45
CA LEU A 310 11.18 15.72 -7.08
C LEU A 310 12.18 16.55 -7.91
N SER A 311 13.48 16.30 -7.73
CA SER A 311 14.55 16.83 -8.59
C SER A 311 15.39 15.70 -9.18
N GLY A 312 16.21 16.03 -10.19
CA GLY A 312 17.34 15.16 -10.52
C GLY A 312 18.39 15.18 -9.40
N ASN A 313 19.38 14.30 -9.52
CA ASN A 313 20.59 14.33 -8.70
C ASN A 313 21.64 15.23 -9.40
N TYR A 314 22.06 16.29 -8.73
CA TYR A 314 22.99 17.28 -9.28
C TYR A 314 23.95 17.82 -8.22
N VAL A 315 24.95 18.55 -8.72
CA VAL A 315 25.91 19.31 -7.90
C VAL A 315 25.54 20.78 -7.96
N THR A 316 25.52 21.47 -6.82
CA THR A 316 25.21 22.90 -6.72
C THR A 316 26.17 23.74 -7.57
N ALA A 317 25.75 24.94 -7.99
CA ALA A 317 26.53 25.79 -8.88
C ALA A 317 27.91 26.17 -8.32
N ASP A 318 28.02 26.37 -7.01
CA ASP A 318 29.27 26.61 -6.28
C ASP A 318 30.10 25.33 -6.05
N ARG A 319 29.58 24.17 -6.45
CA ARG A 319 30.16 22.84 -6.29
C ARG A 319 30.43 22.44 -4.84
N ALA A 320 29.67 23.01 -3.90
CA ALA A 320 29.79 22.68 -2.48
C ALA A 320 29.07 21.37 -2.11
N PHE A 321 27.94 21.06 -2.77
CA PHE A 321 27.10 19.90 -2.43
C PHE A 321 26.67 19.12 -3.67
N ALA A 322 26.59 17.79 -3.55
CA ALA A 322 25.70 16.97 -4.36
C ALA A 322 24.38 16.79 -3.60
N LEU A 323 23.23 16.94 -4.27
CA LEU A 323 21.93 16.83 -3.62
C LEU A 323 20.86 16.25 -4.53
N GLN A 324 19.78 15.78 -3.90
CA GLN A 324 18.54 15.42 -4.55
C GLN A 324 17.37 15.69 -3.61
N VAL A 325 16.33 16.35 -4.12
CA VAL A 325 15.13 16.71 -3.38
C VAL A 325 14.14 15.56 -3.45
N PHE A 326 13.67 15.07 -2.31
CA PHE A 326 12.57 14.12 -2.17
C PHE A 326 11.37 14.81 -1.53
N ALA A 327 10.21 14.15 -1.50
CA ALA A 327 9.02 14.74 -0.91
C ALA A 327 9.20 15.00 0.59
N GLY A 328 9.73 14.03 1.31
CA GLY A 328 9.92 14.12 2.75
C GLY A 328 11.08 15.00 3.22
N ASP A 329 12.17 15.01 2.47
CA ASP A 329 13.39 15.76 2.81
C ASP A 329 14.31 15.91 1.59
N THR A 330 15.29 16.79 1.69
CA THR A 330 16.39 16.88 0.73
C THR A 330 17.58 16.11 1.26
N LEU A 331 18.06 15.14 0.48
CA LEU A 331 19.28 14.43 0.78
C LEU A 331 20.45 15.12 0.10
N TYR A 332 21.54 15.31 0.84
CA TYR A 332 22.73 15.97 0.31
C TYR A 332 24.03 15.36 0.85
N THR A 333 25.10 15.64 0.13
CA THR A 333 26.46 15.22 0.46
C THR A 333 27.40 16.40 0.19
N PRO A 334 28.11 16.93 1.19
CA PRO A 334 29.20 17.86 0.96
C PRO A 334 30.24 17.25 0.03
N MET A 335 30.72 18.00 -0.96
CA MET A 335 31.72 17.48 -1.92
C MET A 335 33.06 17.14 -1.25
N SER A 336 33.30 17.64 -0.05
CA SER A 336 34.41 17.27 0.84
C SER A 336 34.21 15.94 1.59
N GLN A 337 33.00 15.38 1.59
CA GLN A 337 32.61 14.17 2.32
C GLN A 337 31.79 13.22 1.43
N GLN A 338 32.34 12.81 0.29
CA GLN A 338 31.61 12.12 -0.78
C GLN A 338 30.98 10.76 -0.40
N SER A 339 31.37 10.15 0.73
CA SER A 339 30.75 8.94 1.28
C SER A 339 29.51 9.21 2.14
N GLY A 340 29.26 10.48 2.51
CA GLY A 340 28.16 10.89 3.38
C GLY A 340 26.81 10.94 2.67
N CYS A 341 25.74 10.91 3.46
CA CYS A 341 24.38 11.19 3.01
C CYS A 341 23.66 11.80 4.21
N PHE A 342 23.29 13.08 4.09
CA PHE A 342 22.73 13.88 5.17
C PHE A 342 21.32 14.33 4.81
N PHE A 343 20.52 14.52 5.84
CA PHE A 343 19.13 15.00 5.76
C PHE A 343 19.13 16.50 6.03
N LEU A 344 18.56 17.31 5.14
CA LEU A 344 18.45 18.75 5.35
C LEU A 344 17.68 19.07 6.64
N SER A 345 16.61 18.33 6.95
CA SER A 345 15.84 18.53 8.18
C SER A 345 16.62 18.29 9.48
N LEU A 346 17.76 17.60 9.42
CA LEU A 346 18.65 17.35 10.56
C LEU A 346 19.88 18.27 10.58
N THR A 347 19.98 19.20 9.63
CA THR A 347 21.08 20.17 9.55
C THR A 347 20.84 21.29 10.54
N ASP A 348 21.89 21.69 11.26
CA ASP A 348 21.83 22.83 12.19
C ASP A 348 21.38 24.11 11.45
N PRO A 349 20.28 24.76 11.85
CA PRO A 349 19.83 26.02 11.26
C PRO A 349 20.85 27.16 11.33
N ALA A 350 21.80 27.12 12.29
CA ALA A 350 22.89 28.10 12.37
C ALA A 350 23.98 27.86 11.32
N SER A 351 23.96 26.72 10.62
CA SER A 351 24.93 26.41 9.57
C SER A 351 24.75 27.34 8.37
N PRO A 352 25.85 27.88 7.80
CA PRO A 352 25.82 28.63 6.54
C PRO A 352 25.21 27.84 5.37
N GLN A 353 25.28 26.50 5.43
CA GLN A 353 24.74 25.62 4.38
C GLN A 353 23.20 25.50 4.44
N TYR A 354 22.58 25.76 5.59
CA TYR A 354 21.17 25.48 5.83
C TYR A 354 20.26 26.26 4.86
N ALA A 355 20.44 27.58 4.79
CA ALA A 355 19.65 28.44 3.92
C ALA A 355 19.88 28.15 2.43
N GLN A 356 21.11 27.80 2.06
CA GLN A 356 21.47 27.43 0.69
C GLN A 356 20.74 26.15 0.26
N LEU A 357 20.75 25.10 1.09
CA LEU A 357 20.07 23.83 0.79
C LEU A 357 18.54 23.98 0.77
N TRP A 358 17.96 24.84 1.61
CA TRP A 358 16.54 25.18 1.50
C TRP A 358 16.22 25.95 0.22
N ALA A 359 17.09 26.86 -0.23
CA ALA A 359 16.92 27.53 -1.52
C ALA A 359 16.91 26.52 -2.69
N GLU A 360 17.77 25.50 -2.64
CA GLU A 360 17.77 24.40 -3.61
C GLU A 360 16.48 23.56 -3.55
N THR A 361 16.01 23.21 -2.34
CA THR A 361 14.74 22.49 -2.14
C THR A 361 13.55 23.23 -2.75
N TYR A 362 13.49 24.55 -2.57
CA TYR A 362 12.38 25.39 -3.02
C TYR A 362 12.29 25.57 -4.55
N LYS A 363 13.38 25.28 -5.29
CA LYS A 363 13.36 25.29 -6.77
C LYS A 363 12.29 24.35 -7.34
N VAL A 364 11.99 23.24 -6.66
CA VAL A 364 10.94 22.28 -7.05
C VAL A 364 9.55 22.93 -7.13
N ALA A 365 9.28 23.89 -6.25
CA ALA A 365 8.03 24.64 -6.25
C ALA A 365 8.04 25.85 -7.22
N GLY A 366 9.20 26.15 -7.82
CA GLY A 366 9.38 27.31 -8.71
C GLY A 366 9.31 28.65 -7.97
N VAL A 367 9.58 28.67 -6.65
CA VAL A 367 9.53 29.87 -5.81
C VAL A 367 10.81 30.02 -4.98
N PRO A 368 11.22 31.25 -4.62
CA PRO A 368 12.39 31.44 -3.78
C PRO A 368 12.12 31.04 -2.32
N TYR A 369 13.14 30.49 -1.66
CA TYR A 369 13.12 30.30 -0.22
C TYR A 369 13.25 31.66 0.50
N ASN A 370 12.36 31.91 1.46
CA ASN A 370 12.40 33.08 2.32
C ASN A 370 12.31 32.63 3.80
N PRO A 371 13.37 32.77 4.60
CA PRO A 371 13.38 32.29 5.99
C PRO A 371 12.54 33.14 6.95
N THR A 372 12.11 34.35 6.54
CA THR A 372 11.23 35.21 7.34
C THR A 372 9.77 35.10 6.92
N ASP A 373 9.45 34.30 5.91
CA ASP A 373 8.07 34.09 5.49
C ASP A 373 7.33 33.21 6.52
N PRO A 374 6.14 33.63 7.01
CA PRO A 374 5.40 32.86 8.02
C PRO A 374 5.01 31.44 7.59
N PHE A 375 4.66 31.22 6.31
CA PHE A 375 4.35 29.88 5.82
C PHE A 375 5.59 28.99 5.85
N HIS A 376 6.74 29.53 5.43
CA HIS A 376 7.98 28.78 5.42
C HIS A 376 8.46 28.43 6.83
N GLN A 377 8.46 29.40 7.76
CA GLN A 377 8.82 29.16 9.16
C GLN A 377 7.94 28.08 9.78
N ARG A 378 6.62 28.21 9.59
CA ARG A 378 5.67 27.24 10.15
C ARG A 378 5.81 25.86 9.53
N ALA A 379 6.09 25.76 8.23
CA ALA A 379 6.32 24.49 7.57
C ALA A 379 7.58 23.77 8.08
N LEU A 380 8.63 24.52 8.40
CA LEU A 380 9.86 23.99 9.00
C LEU A 380 9.63 23.48 10.43
N GLU A 381 8.95 24.27 11.26
CA GLU A 381 8.57 23.88 12.63
C GLU A 381 7.77 22.56 12.65
N LEU A 382 6.85 22.43 11.70
CA LEU A 382 5.96 21.27 11.58
C LEU A 382 6.55 20.13 10.73
N LYS A 383 7.75 20.32 10.17
CA LYS A 383 8.45 19.36 9.31
C LYS A 383 7.56 18.84 8.16
N LEU A 384 6.94 19.74 7.41
CA LEU A 384 5.97 19.40 6.36
C LEU A 384 6.59 18.88 5.05
N GLY A 385 7.91 18.76 4.99
CA GLY A 385 8.65 18.30 3.82
C GLY A 385 8.78 19.38 2.75
N THR A 386 9.03 18.95 1.52
CA THR A 386 9.31 19.83 0.38
C THR A 386 8.07 20.64 -0.03
N PRO A 387 8.19 21.96 -0.30
CA PRO A 387 7.11 22.75 -0.85
C PRO A 387 6.73 22.25 -2.24
N LEU A 388 5.43 22.17 -2.51
CA LEU A 388 4.89 21.81 -3.81
C LEU A 388 4.28 23.01 -4.54
N SER A 389 4.06 24.14 -3.84
CA SER A 389 3.59 25.38 -4.45
C SER A 389 4.24 26.60 -3.78
N GLY A 390 4.10 27.75 -4.42
CA GLY A 390 4.12 29.03 -3.71
C GLY A 390 2.84 29.24 -2.89
N VAL A 391 2.75 30.38 -2.22
CA VAL A 391 1.48 30.83 -1.62
C VAL A 391 0.51 31.17 -2.75
N VAL A 392 -0.65 30.51 -2.75
CA VAL A 392 -1.75 30.76 -3.69
C VAL A 392 -2.95 31.33 -2.96
N ARG A 393 -3.73 32.14 -3.66
CA ARG A 393 -4.99 32.69 -3.16
C ARG A 393 -6.15 31.97 -3.83
N GLU A 394 -7.02 31.39 -3.03
CA GLU A 394 -8.16 30.61 -3.50
C GLU A 394 -9.42 31.01 -2.76
N THR A 395 -10.54 31.05 -3.47
CA THR A 395 -11.85 31.28 -2.87
C THR A 395 -12.54 29.95 -2.64
N ILE A 396 -12.67 29.56 -1.37
CA ILE A 396 -13.31 28.31 -0.96
C ILE A 396 -14.60 28.67 -0.25
N ASN A 397 -15.73 28.20 -0.76
CA ASN A 397 -17.07 28.48 -0.22
C ASN A 397 -17.34 29.98 -0.03
N GLY A 398 -16.93 30.80 -1.00
CA GLY A 398 -17.10 32.26 -0.96
C GLY A 398 -16.13 33.02 -0.04
N THR A 399 -15.23 32.33 0.66
CA THR A 399 -14.21 32.96 1.52
C THR A 399 -12.83 32.84 0.89
N ALA A 400 -12.07 33.93 0.87
CA ALA A 400 -10.71 33.95 0.36
C ALA A 400 -9.72 33.40 1.39
N TYR A 401 -8.85 32.49 0.95
CA TYR A 401 -7.77 31.90 1.73
C TYR A 401 -6.43 32.06 1.02
N GLU A 402 -5.38 32.32 1.78
CA GLU A 402 -4.00 32.14 1.35
C GLU A 402 -3.54 30.76 1.81
N LEU A 403 -2.96 29.96 0.91
CA LEU A 403 -2.51 28.62 1.24
C LEU A 403 -1.23 28.26 0.51
N GLN A 404 -0.42 27.40 1.11
CA GLN A 404 0.76 26.81 0.48
C GLN A 404 0.77 25.30 0.73
N VAL A 405 0.97 24.55 -0.35
CA VAL A 405 0.95 23.09 -0.32
C VAL A 405 2.37 22.59 -0.13
N PHE A 406 2.57 21.77 0.91
CA PHE A 406 3.80 21.04 1.17
C PHE A 406 3.57 19.54 0.98
N ALA A 407 4.65 18.78 0.95
CA ALA A 407 4.59 17.33 0.73
C ALA A 407 3.65 16.63 1.72
N TYR A 408 3.72 16.94 3.00
CA TYR A 408 2.94 16.23 4.02
C TYR A 408 1.61 16.88 4.39
N ASP A 409 1.44 18.19 4.16
CA ASP A 409 0.21 18.90 4.51
C ASP A 409 0.09 20.24 3.76
N THR A 410 -1.08 20.85 3.85
CA THR A 410 -1.37 22.17 3.30
C THR A 410 -1.58 23.16 4.44
N LEU A 411 -0.76 24.20 4.45
CA LEU A 411 -0.94 25.35 5.34
C LEU A 411 -1.90 26.33 4.71
N TYR A 412 -2.80 26.89 5.52
CA TYR A 412 -3.77 27.89 5.06
C TYR A 412 -4.02 28.96 6.12
N ARG A 413 -4.42 30.14 5.66
CA ARG A 413 -4.77 31.29 6.48
C ARG A 413 -6.00 31.97 5.88
N GLY A 414 -7.01 32.17 6.72
CA GLY A 414 -8.24 32.87 6.35
C GLY A 414 -8.20 34.36 6.70
N PRO A 415 -9.37 35.03 6.69
CA PRO A 415 -9.49 36.45 7.02
C PRO A 415 -9.01 36.83 8.43
N ASP A 416 -8.99 35.86 9.35
CA ASP A 416 -8.51 36.05 10.72
C ASP A 416 -6.98 36.11 10.85
N GLY A 417 -6.25 35.87 9.76
CA GLY A 417 -4.80 35.98 9.73
C GLY A 417 -4.06 34.82 10.43
N VAL A 418 -4.76 33.81 10.95
CA VAL A 418 -4.14 32.70 11.68
C VAL A 418 -3.79 31.56 10.73
N LEU A 419 -2.52 31.14 10.78
CA LEU A 419 -1.99 30.05 9.98
C LEU A 419 -2.32 28.69 10.62
N ARG A 420 -2.97 27.81 9.86
CA ARG A 420 -3.47 26.50 10.30
C ARG A 420 -3.11 25.40 9.31
N ARG A 421 -3.25 24.14 9.73
CA ARG A 421 -3.05 22.96 8.87
C ARG A 421 -4.38 22.39 8.39
N MET A 422 -4.43 21.98 7.12
CA MET A 422 -5.59 21.28 6.57
C MET A 422 -5.88 19.98 7.35
N SER A 423 -4.85 19.24 7.80
CA SER A 423 -5.03 18.01 8.58
C SER A 423 -5.69 18.19 9.95
N GLU A 424 -5.79 19.42 10.47
CA GLU A 424 -6.48 19.73 11.73
C GLU A 424 -8.00 19.85 11.55
N LEU A 425 -8.48 19.94 10.31
CA LEU A 425 -9.90 20.02 10.01
C LEU A 425 -10.55 18.63 10.04
N PRO A 426 -11.84 18.54 10.43
CA PRO A 426 -12.58 17.29 10.36
C PRO A 426 -12.71 16.81 8.92
N ARG A 427 -12.41 15.52 8.70
CA ARG A 427 -12.54 14.88 7.39
C ARG A 427 -14.02 14.59 7.06
N PRO A 428 -14.43 14.57 5.79
CA PRO A 428 -15.76 14.12 5.39
C PRO A 428 -16.07 12.69 5.82
N ALA A 429 -17.35 12.35 6.05
CA ALA A 429 -17.77 11.05 6.54
C ALA A 429 -17.40 9.91 5.57
N GLU A 430 -17.51 10.15 4.26
CA GLU A 430 -17.10 9.22 3.21
C GLU A 430 -15.62 8.84 3.29
N VAL A 431 -14.76 9.80 3.64
CA VAL A 431 -13.33 9.57 3.87
C VAL A 431 -13.10 8.79 5.16
N GLN A 432 -13.81 9.14 6.24
CA GLN A 432 -13.66 8.48 7.53
C GLN A 432 -14.12 7.01 7.50
N ALA A 433 -15.19 6.72 6.77
CA ALA A 433 -15.78 5.38 6.65
C ALA A 433 -14.98 4.46 5.72
N TRP A 434 -14.09 5.00 4.88
CA TRP A 434 -13.34 4.23 3.92
C TRP A 434 -12.46 3.16 4.57
N GLN A 435 -12.52 1.95 4.00
CA GLN A 435 -11.63 0.83 4.28
C GLN A 435 -11.26 0.13 2.96
N PRO A 436 -9.99 -0.21 2.73
CA PRO A 436 -9.60 -0.97 1.54
C PRO A 436 -10.21 -2.37 1.59
N ARG A 437 -10.70 -2.86 0.45
CA ARG A 437 -11.09 -4.27 0.34
C ARG A 437 -9.85 -5.15 0.36
N PRO A 438 -9.91 -6.37 0.92
CA PRO A 438 -8.84 -7.35 0.75
C PRO A 438 -8.58 -7.57 -0.74
N ALA A 439 -7.31 -7.59 -1.14
CA ALA A 439 -6.94 -8.02 -2.49
C ALA A 439 -7.39 -9.48 -2.66
N ALA A 440 -8.11 -9.78 -3.74
CA ALA A 440 -8.50 -11.14 -4.02
C ALA A 440 -7.23 -11.95 -4.31
N ALA A 441 -7.07 -13.10 -3.65
CA ALA A 441 -5.98 -14.02 -3.94
C ALA A 441 -6.01 -14.39 -5.44
N PRO A 442 -4.84 -14.60 -6.09
CA PRO A 442 -4.81 -14.98 -7.49
C PRO A 442 -5.66 -16.23 -7.71
N VAL A 443 -6.56 -16.17 -8.70
CA VAL A 443 -7.28 -17.34 -9.20
C VAL A 443 -6.22 -18.31 -9.69
N GLN A 444 -5.97 -19.38 -8.92
CA GLN A 444 -5.11 -20.46 -9.39
C GLN A 444 -5.72 -21.02 -10.68
N PRO A 445 -4.93 -21.32 -11.72
CA PRO A 445 -5.45 -21.98 -12.91
C PRO A 445 -6.21 -23.23 -12.50
N VAL A 446 -7.46 -23.31 -12.95
CA VAL A 446 -8.42 -24.37 -12.63
C VAL A 446 -7.76 -25.73 -12.93
N GLN A 447 -7.38 -26.45 -11.88
CA GLN A 447 -7.07 -27.87 -11.99
C GLN A 447 -8.35 -28.61 -12.44
N PRO A 448 -8.26 -29.63 -13.32
CA PRO A 448 -9.42 -30.44 -13.68
C PRO A 448 -10.10 -31.00 -12.42
N PRO A 449 -11.44 -31.13 -12.41
CA PRO A 449 -12.19 -31.30 -11.18
C PRO A 449 -11.87 -32.64 -10.52
N ALA A 450 -11.32 -32.58 -9.30
CA ALA A 450 -11.39 -33.68 -8.34
C ALA A 450 -12.71 -33.54 -7.54
N PRO A 451 -13.32 -34.65 -7.08
CA PRO A 451 -14.67 -34.64 -6.54
C PRO A 451 -14.76 -33.87 -5.20
N ALA A 452 -15.89 -33.19 -5.03
CA ALA A 452 -16.20 -32.28 -3.93
C ALA A 452 -16.14 -32.95 -2.54
N PRO A 453 -15.72 -32.19 -1.49
CA PRO A 453 -16.70 -31.85 -0.47
C PRO A 453 -16.54 -30.48 0.25
N VAL A 454 -17.71 -29.88 0.51
CA VAL A 454 -18.18 -29.19 1.74
C VAL A 454 -17.32 -28.11 2.42
N ALA A 455 -17.78 -26.87 2.17
CA ALA A 455 -17.70 -25.57 2.87
C ALA A 455 -16.79 -25.34 4.12
N PRO A 456 -15.91 -24.32 4.10
CA PRO A 456 -15.26 -23.77 5.29
C PRO A 456 -15.95 -22.52 5.86
N ALA A 457 -15.82 -22.37 7.18
CA ALA A 457 -16.26 -21.24 8.01
C ALA A 457 -15.33 -20.00 7.93
N GLN A 458 -15.87 -18.86 8.37
CA GLN A 458 -15.40 -17.47 8.17
C GLN A 458 -14.04 -17.09 8.83
N PRO A 459 -13.27 -16.11 8.28
CA PRO A 459 -12.04 -15.61 8.90
C PRO A 459 -12.25 -14.47 9.91
N ALA A 460 -11.43 -14.49 10.98
CA ALA A 460 -11.30 -13.47 12.03
C ALA A 460 -10.39 -12.28 11.63
N GLN A 461 -10.52 -11.16 12.35
CA GLN A 461 -9.97 -9.81 12.11
C GLN A 461 -8.41 -9.67 12.17
N PRO A 462 -7.81 -8.63 11.53
CA PRO A 462 -6.35 -8.44 11.48
C PRO A 462 -5.70 -7.74 12.70
N PRO A 463 -4.39 -8.01 12.96
CA PRO A 463 -3.51 -7.33 13.93
C PRO A 463 -3.30 -5.82 13.78
N ALA A 464 -2.94 -5.16 14.90
CA ALA A 464 -2.37 -3.81 14.94
C ALA A 464 -0.96 -3.75 14.30
N PRO A 465 -0.39 -2.55 14.01
CA PRO A 465 0.94 -2.41 13.38
C PRO A 465 2.13 -2.34 14.35
N VAL A 466 3.21 -3.00 13.92
CA VAL A 466 4.48 -3.32 14.59
C VAL A 466 5.36 -2.08 14.92
N SER A 467 4.90 -0.88 14.64
CA SER A 467 5.71 0.35 14.68
C SER A 467 5.90 0.94 16.09
N SER A 468 5.33 0.35 17.14
CA SER A 468 5.36 0.89 18.51
C SER A 468 6.45 0.30 19.42
N ILE A 469 7.31 -0.56 18.88
CA ILE A 469 8.12 -1.51 19.68
C ILE A 469 9.55 -1.02 19.89
N LEU A 470 10.06 -0.22 18.95
CA LEU A 470 11.41 0.34 18.99
C LEU A 470 11.48 1.76 19.57
N ASN A 471 10.33 2.36 19.92
CA ASN A 471 10.24 3.74 20.44
C ASN A 471 9.93 3.82 21.95
N ALA A 472 10.03 2.72 22.70
CA ALA A 472 9.90 2.75 24.16
C ALA A 472 11.17 3.36 24.79
N PRO A 473 11.08 4.38 25.68
CA PRO A 473 12.24 5.14 26.15
C PRO A 473 13.27 4.40 27.03
N GLU A 474 13.27 3.07 27.15
CA GLU A 474 14.19 2.37 28.07
C GLU A 474 14.55 0.91 27.72
N VAL A 475 14.60 0.53 26.44
CA VAL A 475 14.95 -0.86 26.04
C VAL A 475 15.65 -0.89 24.67
N VAL A 476 16.72 -1.64 24.37
CA VAL A 476 17.50 -2.64 25.11
C VAL A 476 18.96 -2.57 24.64
N ARG A 477 19.89 -2.19 25.52
CA ARG A 477 21.21 -2.85 25.55
C ARG A 477 21.18 -3.70 26.82
N ALA A 478 21.88 -4.84 26.84
CA ALA A 478 22.04 -5.61 28.08
C ALA A 478 22.54 -4.64 29.18
N GLY A 479 21.65 -4.29 30.11
CA GLY A 479 21.89 -3.27 31.12
C GLY A 479 22.70 -3.81 32.29
N PRO A 480 23.17 -2.95 33.20
CA PRO A 480 23.72 -3.41 34.47
C PRO A 480 22.68 -4.26 35.24
N PRO A 481 23.12 -5.21 36.10
CA PRO A 481 22.22 -6.05 36.87
C PRO A 481 21.13 -5.25 37.59
N ARG A 482 19.85 -5.64 37.40
CA ARG A 482 18.67 -5.04 38.03
C ARG A 482 18.03 -6.07 38.97
N ARG A 483 18.05 -5.79 40.27
CA ARG A 483 17.50 -6.69 41.31
C ARG A 483 16.03 -6.38 41.61
N ASP A 484 15.23 -6.12 40.58
CA ASP A 484 13.81 -5.78 40.69
C ASP A 484 12.96 -6.94 40.16
N PRO A 485 12.25 -7.70 41.03
CA PRO A 485 11.42 -8.82 40.60
C PRO A 485 10.19 -8.39 39.78
N ASN A 486 9.79 -7.12 39.84
CA ASN A 486 8.65 -6.57 39.10
C ASN A 486 9.04 -5.98 37.74
N TRP A 487 10.33 -5.98 37.40
CA TRP A 487 10.80 -5.51 36.10
C TRP A 487 10.96 -6.67 35.10
N PRO A 488 10.53 -6.54 33.84
CA PRO A 488 9.89 -5.37 33.24
C PRO A 488 8.42 -5.21 33.67
N PRO A 489 7.83 -4.01 33.48
CA PRO A 489 6.41 -3.79 33.74
C PRO A 489 5.53 -4.69 32.85
N MET A 490 4.36 -5.04 33.38
CA MET A 490 3.32 -5.78 32.65
C MET A 490 2.84 -4.97 31.42
N PRO A 491 2.52 -5.61 30.28
CA PRO A 491 2.03 -4.90 29.10
C PRO A 491 0.61 -4.35 29.28
N ASP A 492 0.17 -3.48 28.36
CA ASP A 492 -1.17 -2.89 28.30
C ASP A 492 -2.25 -3.82 27.70
N PHE A 493 -1.94 -5.11 27.53
CA PHE A 493 -2.84 -6.14 27.03
C PHE A 493 -2.80 -7.39 27.92
N ASN A 494 -3.82 -8.24 27.78
CA ASN A 494 -3.95 -9.46 28.56
C ASN A 494 -3.87 -10.71 27.67
N ILE A 495 -3.65 -11.87 28.30
CA ILE A 495 -3.58 -13.17 27.64
C ILE A 495 -4.91 -13.57 26.98
N LEU A 496 -4.84 -14.42 25.96
CA LEU A 496 -6.03 -15.05 25.37
C LEU A 496 -6.55 -16.12 26.32
N THR A 497 -7.80 -15.98 26.76
CA THR A 497 -8.46 -16.95 27.65
C THR A 497 -9.61 -17.66 26.93
N ASP A 498 -10.09 -18.78 27.49
CA ASP A 498 -11.28 -19.48 26.98
C ASP A 498 -12.59 -18.77 27.35
N ARG A 499 -12.53 -17.59 27.98
CA ARG A 499 -13.70 -16.82 28.37
C ARG A 499 -14.55 -16.49 27.15
N ASN A 500 -15.84 -16.83 27.21
CA ASN A 500 -16.81 -16.60 26.13
C ASN A 500 -16.38 -17.20 24.76
N GLY A 501 -15.59 -18.28 24.75
CA GLY A 501 -15.10 -18.90 23.52
C GLY A 501 -14.17 -18.00 22.70
N GLN A 502 -13.50 -17.02 23.33
CA GLN A 502 -12.59 -16.09 22.63
C GLN A 502 -11.44 -16.83 21.94
N ARG A 503 -10.79 -17.76 22.64
CA ARG A 503 -9.66 -18.52 22.10
C ARG A 503 -10.04 -19.36 20.88
N GLU A 504 -11.15 -20.11 20.96
CA GLU A 504 -11.62 -20.94 19.84
C GLU A 504 -12.02 -20.11 18.60
N ARG A 505 -12.57 -18.90 18.79
CA ARG A 505 -12.90 -18.01 17.66
C ARG A 505 -11.68 -17.48 16.93
N ILE A 506 -10.56 -17.31 17.63
CA ILE A 506 -9.33 -16.74 17.08
C ILE A 506 -8.40 -17.83 16.54
N LEU A 507 -8.27 -18.94 17.27
CA LEU A 507 -7.32 -20.02 16.98
C LEU A 507 -7.98 -21.26 16.37
N GLY A 508 -9.31 -21.26 16.22
CA GLY A 508 -10.08 -22.43 15.82
C GLY A 508 -10.33 -23.39 16.98
N LYS A 509 -11.36 -24.23 16.81
CA LYS A 509 -11.75 -25.24 17.81
C LYS A 509 -10.88 -26.48 17.69
N ILE A 510 -10.21 -26.86 18.78
CA ILE A 510 -9.52 -28.14 18.90
C ILE A 510 -10.51 -29.15 19.48
N GLU A 511 -10.80 -30.20 18.73
CA GLU A 511 -11.47 -31.38 19.29
C GLU A 511 -10.41 -32.36 19.75
N TRP A 512 -10.55 -32.88 20.97
CA TRP A 512 -9.52 -33.70 21.56
C TRP A 512 -10.07 -34.75 22.52
N VAL A 513 -9.28 -35.81 22.68
CA VAL A 513 -9.46 -36.83 23.72
C VAL A 513 -8.23 -36.88 24.60
N ARG A 514 -8.43 -37.16 25.90
CA ARG A 514 -7.32 -37.30 26.84
C ARG A 514 -6.52 -38.54 26.51
N LYS A 515 -5.19 -38.40 26.42
CA LYS A 515 -4.28 -39.53 26.18
C LYS A 515 -3.73 -40.07 27.49
N SER A 516 -2.98 -39.25 28.23
CA SER A 516 -2.37 -39.62 29.52
C SER A 516 -1.84 -38.39 30.25
N GLY A 517 -2.08 -38.28 31.55
CA GLY A 517 -1.67 -37.08 32.30
C GLY A 517 -2.29 -35.83 31.70
N ASP A 518 -1.46 -34.82 31.40
CA ASP A 518 -1.88 -33.59 30.72
C ASP A 518 -1.95 -33.74 29.18
N ASP A 519 -1.41 -34.82 28.61
CA ASP A 519 -1.33 -34.98 27.15
C ASP A 519 -2.69 -35.32 26.53
N ILE A 520 -2.91 -34.78 25.34
CA ILE A 520 -4.13 -34.96 24.56
C ILE A 520 -3.83 -35.46 23.14
N THR A 521 -4.83 -36.08 22.53
CA THR A 521 -4.84 -36.38 21.09
C THR A 521 -5.87 -35.47 20.43
N ILE A 522 -5.44 -34.65 19.47
CA ILE A 522 -6.34 -33.82 18.65
C ILE A 522 -7.02 -34.73 17.63
N THR A 523 -8.35 -34.71 17.57
CA THR A 523 -9.18 -35.65 16.80
C THR A 523 -9.77 -35.07 15.53
N ASN A 524 -9.76 -33.75 15.36
CA ASN A 524 -10.15 -33.08 14.13
C ASN A 524 -8.93 -32.68 13.27
N ASP A 525 -9.18 -32.10 12.10
CA ASP A 525 -8.15 -31.67 11.13
C ASP A 525 -7.47 -30.33 11.49
N TRP A 526 -7.70 -29.85 12.71
CA TRP A 526 -7.24 -28.54 13.20
C TRP A 526 -5.73 -28.36 13.02
N VAL A 527 -4.91 -29.39 13.26
CA VAL A 527 -3.45 -29.32 13.09
C VAL A 527 -3.06 -28.99 11.65
N ALA A 528 -3.66 -29.68 10.67
CA ALA A 528 -3.37 -29.45 9.25
C ALA A 528 -3.89 -28.07 8.79
N GLN A 529 -5.01 -27.64 9.36
CA GLN A 529 -5.64 -26.37 9.04
C GLN A 529 -4.96 -25.15 9.67
N ASN A 530 -4.23 -25.28 10.78
CA ASN A 530 -3.81 -24.10 11.57
C ASN A 530 -2.32 -24.05 11.88
N LEU A 531 -1.63 -25.19 11.97
CA LEU A 531 -0.19 -25.21 12.20
C LEU A 531 0.58 -25.22 10.89
N ILE A 532 1.63 -24.40 10.83
CA ILE A 532 2.58 -24.37 9.73
C ILE A 532 3.99 -24.57 10.27
N GLU A 533 4.91 -24.98 9.40
CA GLU A 533 6.33 -24.96 9.71
C GLU A 533 6.87 -23.52 9.55
N VAL A 534 7.44 -22.99 10.63
CA VAL A 534 8.02 -21.65 10.69
C VAL A 534 9.53 -21.78 10.79
N SER A 535 10.24 -21.19 9.83
CA SER A 535 11.69 -21.10 9.84
C SER A 535 12.13 -19.89 10.68
N ILE A 536 12.87 -20.16 11.76
CA ILE A 536 13.51 -19.18 12.64
C ILE A 536 15.02 -19.46 12.61
N PRO A 537 15.80 -18.75 11.77
CA PRO A 537 17.23 -19.01 11.62
C PRO A 537 18.02 -18.98 12.93
N GLN A 538 17.64 -18.08 13.85
CA GLN A 538 18.25 -17.89 15.17
C GLN A 538 18.16 -19.15 16.06
N LEU A 539 17.18 -20.02 15.79
CA LEU A 539 16.99 -21.27 16.50
C LEU A 539 17.87 -22.42 16.00
N ALA A 540 18.46 -22.31 14.81
CA ALA A 540 19.25 -23.40 14.20
C ALA A 540 20.43 -23.87 15.07
N ARG A 541 20.91 -23.03 15.99
CA ARG A 541 21.95 -23.37 16.97
C ARG A 541 21.50 -24.36 18.06
N PHE A 542 20.19 -24.57 18.24
CA PHE A 542 19.64 -25.48 19.24
C PHE A 542 19.31 -26.84 18.63
N ARG A 543 19.92 -27.89 19.16
CA ARG A 543 19.85 -29.27 18.61
C ARG A 543 18.44 -29.85 18.57
N ASN A 544 17.56 -29.42 19.48
CA ASN A 544 16.17 -29.86 19.55
C ASN A 544 15.24 -29.08 18.62
N THR A 545 15.79 -28.21 17.77
CA THR A 545 15.06 -27.55 16.69
C THR A 545 15.44 -28.22 15.37
N ASN A 546 14.50 -28.35 14.44
CA ASN A 546 14.73 -28.99 13.14
C ASN A 546 15.50 -28.04 12.21
N GLY A 547 16.74 -27.67 12.58
CA GLY A 547 17.52 -26.63 11.91
C GLY A 547 16.83 -25.26 11.97
N GLY A 548 16.21 -24.92 13.10
CA GLY A 548 15.45 -23.69 13.29
C GLY A 548 14.00 -23.73 12.77
N ARG A 549 13.54 -24.88 12.25
CA ARG A 549 12.15 -25.05 11.84
C ARG A 549 11.30 -25.61 12.98
N ILE A 550 10.23 -24.92 13.31
CA ILE A 550 9.30 -25.27 14.41
C ILE A 550 7.85 -25.21 13.92
N LYS A 551 6.97 -26.00 14.54
CA LYS A 551 5.53 -25.88 14.30
C LYS A 551 4.95 -24.74 15.13
N PHE A 552 4.24 -23.83 14.48
CA PHE A 552 3.57 -22.71 15.13
C PHE A 552 2.26 -22.37 14.42
N HIS A 553 1.35 -21.71 15.11
CA HIS A 553 0.08 -21.29 14.57
C HIS A 553 0.28 -20.25 13.47
N ARG A 554 -0.39 -20.43 12.32
CA ARG A 554 -0.27 -19.53 11.17
C ARG A 554 -0.55 -18.06 11.49
N VAL A 555 -1.49 -17.81 12.41
CA VAL A 555 -1.87 -16.44 12.85
C VAL A 555 -0.72 -15.67 13.48
N ALA A 556 0.18 -16.38 14.17
CA ALA A 556 1.25 -15.78 14.96
C ALA A 556 2.63 -16.03 14.36
N ALA A 557 2.71 -16.75 13.23
CA ALA A 557 3.96 -17.13 12.60
C ALA A 557 4.83 -15.93 12.20
N ASP A 558 4.22 -14.87 11.67
CA ASP A 558 4.96 -13.67 11.28
C ASP A 558 5.42 -12.85 12.48
N GLN A 559 4.58 -12.72 13.52
CA GLN A 559 4.98 -12.08 14.78
C GLN A 559 6.11 -12.85 15.45
N LEU A 560 6.10 -14.18 15.41
CA LEU A 560 7.18 -15.01 15.92
C LEU A 560 8.49 -14.75 15.16
N ARG A 561 8.46 -14.70 13.82
CA ARG A 561 9.66 -14.34 13.02
C ARG A 561 10.20 -12.96 13.40
N ARG A 562 9.31 -11.97 13.52
CA ARG A 562 9.66 -10.61 13.93
C ARG A 562 10.24 -10.57 15.34
N LEU A 563 9.76 -11.40 16.26
CA LEU A 563 10.27 -11.47 17.63
C LEU A 563 11.71 -11.93 17.68
N TRP A 564 12.01 -13.04 17.03
CA TRP A 564 13.37 -13.57 17.00
C TRP A 564 14.33 -12.64 16.25
N GLN A 565 13.86 -11.98 15.19
CA GLN A 565 14.66 -10.97 14.49
C GLN A 565 14.91 -9.74 15.36
N ALA A 566 13.88 -9.20 16.02
CA ALA A 566 14.04 -8.03 16.88
C ALA A 566 14.97 -8.29 18.08
N TRP A 567 14.97 -9.52 18.62
CA TRP A 567 15.96 -9.93 19.61
C TRP A 567 17.38 -10.03 19.04
N GLU A 568 17.54 -10.42 17.78
CA GLU A 568 18.84 -10.40 17.09
C GLU A 568 19.35 -8.99 16.86
N ASP A 569 18.50 -8.13 16.32
CA ASP A 569 18.84 -6.74 15.99
C ASP A 569 19.16 -5.93 17.25
N ALA A 570 18.49 -6.23 18.38
CA ALA A 570 18.79 -5.67 19.69
C ALA A 570 20.06 -6.27 20.35
N GLY A 571 20.69 -7.26 19.71
CA GLY A 571 21.87 -7.93 20.26
C GLY A 571 21.56 -8.65 21.56
N LEU A 572 20.44 -9.37 21.64
CA LEU A 572 19.95 -10.06 22.84
C LEU A 572 19.96 -11.58 22.74
N LEU A 573 20.22 -12.16 21.57
CA LEU A 573 20.17 -13.61 21.39
C LEU A 573 21.12 -14.38 22.32
N GLN A 574 22.18 -13.77 22.83
CA GLN A 574 23.05 -14.39 23.84
C GLN A 574 22.31 -14.74 25.14
N LEU A 575 21.18 -14.10 25.44
CA LEU A 575 20.37 -14.37 26.63
C LEU A 575 19.51 -15.64 26.48
N VAL A 576 19.26 -16.09 25.24
CA VAL A 576 18.55 -17.34 24.98
C VAL A 576 19.55 -18.49 25.01
N LEU A 577 19.53 -19.26 26.09
CA LEU A 577 20.44 -20.39 26.36
C LEU A 577 19.84 -21.73 25.94
N THR A 578 18.52 -21.89 26.05
CA THR A 578 17.77 -23.07 25.61
C THR A 578 16.50 -22.64 24.91
N PHE A 579 16.05 -23.48 23.99
CA PHE A 579 14.71 -23.44 23.44
C PHE A 579 14.01 -24.72 23.88
N ASP A 580 12.90 -24.63 24.60
CA ASP A 580 12.32 -25.76 25.32
C ASP A 580 11.01 -26.27 24.68
N GLY A 581 10.63 -25.68 23.55
CA GLY A 581 9.57 -26.17 22.66
C GLY A 581 8.47 -25.15 22.40
N ALA A 582 7.76 -25.30 21.27
CA ALA A 582 6.66 -24.41 20.89
C ALA A 582 5.30 -25.12 20.81
N TRP A 583 5.25 -26.31 20.23
CA TRP A 583 4.00 -27.04 20.05
C TRP A 583 4.00 -28.35 20.83
N TRP A 584 3.03 -28.50 21.74
CA TRP A 584 2.80 -29.71 22.52
C TRP A 584 1.30 -29.84 22.86
N PRO A 585 0.57 -30.79 22.25
CA PRO A 585 -0.84 -31.03 22.56
C PRO A 585 -1.08 -31.49 24.01
N ARG A 586 -1.42 -30.55 24.90
CA ARG A 586 -1.74 -30.83 26.31
C ARG A 586 -2.75 -29.85 26.93
N THR A 587 -3.35 -30.24 28.04
CA THR A 587 -4.03 -29.33 28.97
C THR A 587 -3.04 -28.52 29.80
N ILE A 588 -3.51 -27.42 30.40
CA ILE A 588 -2.73 -26.64 31.37
C ILE A 588 -2.39 -27.56 32.55
N ARG A 589 -1.14 -27.49 33.02
CA ARG A 589 -0.69 -28.30 34.16
C ARG A 589 -1.53 -27.95 35.39
N SER A 590 -2.02 -28.96 36.07
CA SER A 590 -2.94 -28.82 37.22
C SER A 590 -4.32 -28.24 36.89
N ASN A 591 -4.68 -28.11 35.60
CA ASN A 591 -6.03 -27.76 35.15
C ASN A 591 -6.45 -28.65 33.97
N PRO A 592 -7.09 -29.81 34.25
CA PRO A 592 -7.35 -30.85 33.24
C PRO A 592 -8.50 -30.51 32.27
N THR A 593 -9.19 -29.38 32.44
CA THR A 593 -10.33 -29.00 31.60
C THR A 593 -9.98 -27.88 30.61
N THR A 594 -8.80 -27.29 30.72
CA THR A 594 -8.39 -26.13 29.91
C THR A 594 -7.17 -26.47 29.07
N LEU A 595 -7.24 -26.21 27.76
CA LEU A 595 -6.11 -26.43 26.85
C LEU A 595 -4.99 -25.40 27.10
N SER A 596 -3.75 -25.86 26.99
CA SER A 596 -2.57 -24.99 27.04
C SER A 596 -2.40 -24.27 25.69
N ASN A 597 -1.83 -23.06 25.69
CA ASN A 597 -1.44 -22.38 24.46
C ASN A 597 -0.37 -23.14 23.65
N HIS A 598 0.38 -24.06 24.27
CA HIS A 598 1.21 -25.01 23.50
C HIS A 598 0.40 -25.99 22.65
N ALA A 599 -0.83 -26.33 23.03
CA ALA A 599 -1.68 -27.21 22.22
C ALA A 599 -2.11 -26.51 20.93
N TYR A 600 -2.32 -25.19 21.02
CA TYR A 600 -2.62 -24.31 19.88
C TYR A 600 -1.37 -23.87 19.09
N GLY A 601 -0.16 -24.23 19.54
CA GLY A 601 1.07 -23.79 18.88
C GLY A 601 1.22 -22.27 18.84
N THR A 602 0.72 -21.56 19.87
CA THR A 602 0.83 -20.11 20.02
C THR A 602 1.80 -19.71 21.14
N ALA A 603 2.45 -20.67 21.79
CA ALA A 603 3.40 -20.42 22.86
C ALA A 603 4.76 -21.06 22.57
N PHE A 604 5.80 -20.58 23.25
CA PHE A 604 7.10 -21.23 23.28
C PHE A 604 7.79 -20.99 24.63
N ASP A 605 8.62 -21.95 25.02
CA ASP A 605 9.40 -21.88 26.25
C ASP A 605 10.90 -21.69 25.93
N ILE A 606 11.58 -20.85 26.71
CA ILE A 606 13.04 -20.65 26.66
C ILE A 606 13.62 -20.61 28.07
N ASN A 607 14.87 -21.01 28.21
CA ASN A 607 15.61 -21.00 29.49
C ASN A 607 14.86 -21.72 30.64
N ALA A 608 14.13 -22.80 30.35
CA ALA A 608 13.26 -23.48 31.31
C ALA A 608 13.99 -23.94 32.57
N GLN A 609 15.26 -24.33 32.45
CA GLN A 609 16.10 -24.73 33.59
C GLN A 609 16.20 -23.65 34.68
N TRP A 610 16.18 -22.36 34.31
CA TRP A 610 16.33 -21.24 35.24
C TRP A 610 15.01 -20.53 35.54
N ASN A 611 13.93 -20.84 34.82
CA ASN A 611 12.66 -20.14 34.91
C ASN A 611 11.45 -21.10 34.99
N ALA A 612 11.60 -22.18 35.77
CA ALA A 612 10.61 -23.24 35.86
C ALA A 612 9.25 -22.76 36.41
N PHE A 613 8.18 -23.44 35.97
CA PHE A 613 6.82 -23.27 36.47
C PHE A 613 6.72 -23.32 38.01
N TYR A 614 5.96 -22.41 38.62
CA TYR A 614 5.85 -22.20 40.08
C TYR A 614 7.15 -21.83 40.78
N LYS A 615 8.12 -21.24 40.07
CA LYS A 615 9.34 -20.68 40.66
C LYS A 615 9.46 -19.18 40.36
N PRO A 616 10.21 -18.43 41.17
CA PRO A 616 10.63 -17.09 40.80
C PRO A 616 11.47 -17.10 39.53
N ALA A 617 11.14 -16.23 38.57
CA ALA A 617 11.92 -16.05 37.35
C ALA A 617 13.27 -15.37 37.65
N ALA A 618 14.33 -15.79 36.96
CA ALA A 618 15.68 -15.24 37.10
C ALA A 618 15.70 -13.71 36.94
N LEU A 619 16.49 -13.00 37.77
CA LEU A 619 16.58 -11.54 37.73
C LEU A 619 17.60 -11.08 36.68
N VAL A 620 17.55 -9.81 36.29
CA VAL A 620 18.53 -9.22 35.35
C VAL A 620 19.95 -9.40 35.89
N GLY A 621 20.81 -9.98 35.07
CA GLY A 621 22.18 -10.36 35.43
C GLY A 621 22.34 -11.78 35.99
N ASP A 622 21.25 -12.46 36.37
CA ASP A 622 21.29 -13.89 36.67
C ASP A 622 21.38 -14.71 35.38
N ARG A 623 22.06 -15.86 35.44
CA ARG A 623 22.12 -16.79 34.31
C ARG A 623 20.72 -17.28 33.96
N GLY A 624 20.37 -17.16 32.68
CA GLY A 624 19.06 -17.58 32.17
C GLY A 624 17.96 -16.53 32.31
N SER A 625 18.27 -15.30 32.74
CA SER A 625 17.31 -14.19 32.68
C SER A 625 16.78 -13.99 31.26
N VAL A 626 15.46 -13.82 31.16
CA VAL A 626 14.76 -13.44 29.94
C VAL A 626 14.12 -12.05 30.05
N ARG A 627 14.29 -11.36 31.18
CA ARG A 627 13.59 -10.10 31.48
C ARG A 627 13.91 -9.00 30.48
N GLU A 628 15.13 -8.98 29.94
CA GLU A 628 15.57 -8.04 28.91
C GLU A 628 14.96 -8.32 27.53
N LEU A 629 14.49 -9.54 27.28
CA LEU A 629 13.81 -9.95 26.04
C LEU A 629 12.33 -9.51 26.03
N VAL A 630 11.73 -9.43 27.21
CA VAL A 630 10.28 -9.27 27.41
C VAL A 630 9.72 -7.96 26.86
N PRO A 631 10.36 -6.78 26.93
CA PRO A 631 9.76 -5.57 26.38
C PRO A 631 9.56 -5.62 24.86
N ILE A 632 10.52 -6.23 24.14
CA ILE A 632 10.39 -6.49 22.69
C ILE A 632 9.27 -7.52 22.44
N ALA A 633 9.19 -8.57 23.26
CA ALA A 633 8.13 -9.57 23.18
C ALA A 633 6.74 -8.96 23.37
N ASN A 634 6.57 -8.17 24.44
CA ASN A 634 5.34 -7.47 24.77
C ASN A 634 4.91 -6.56 23.62
N ALA A 635 5.84 -5.76 23.13
CA ALA A 635 5.54 -4.82 22.08
C ALA A 635 5.21 -5.55 20.75
N LEU A 636 5.73 -6.76 20.54
CA LEU A 636 5.34 -7.67 19.44
C LEU A 636 4.12 -8.54 19.75
N GLY A 637 3.38 -8.27 20.83
CA GLY A 637 2.11 -8.93 21.14
C GLY A 637 2.23 -10.29 21.82
N PHE A 638 3.42 -10.64 22.31
CA PHE A 638 3.65 -11.82 23.15
C PHE A 638 3.59 -11.44 24.62
N PHE A 639 2.81 -12.18 25.40
CA PHE A 639 2.74 -12.06 26.85
C PHE A 639 3.78 -12.97 27.50
N TRP A 640 4.44 -12.49 28.55
CA TRP A 640 5.41 -13.26 29.32
C TRP A 640 4.82 -13.81 30.62
N GLY A 641 4.95 -15.12 30.84
CA GLY A 641 4.43 -15.81 32.03
C GLY A 641 5.10 -15.43 33.35
N GLY A 642 6.24 -14.73 33.31
CA GLY A 642 6.89 -14.16 34.49
C GLY A 642 6.09 -13.03 35.16
N HIS A 643 5.07 -12.48 34.50
CA HIS A 643 4.15 -11.52 35.10
C HIS A 643 3.09 -12.16 36.01
N TRP A 644 2.96 -13.49 36.01
CA TRP A 644 2.03 -14.18 36.92
C TRP A 644 2.60 -14.24 38.34
N ASN A 645 1.72 -14.09 39.33
CA ASN A 645 2.07 -14.17 40.75
C ASN A 645 1.15 -15.17 41.45
N TYR A 646 1.46 -16.47 41.31
CA TYR A 646 0.58 -17.55 41.75
C TYR A 646 0.42 -17.64 43.27
N ASP A 647 1.44 -17.25 44.04
CA ASP A 647 1.47 -17.41 45.51
C ASP A 647 1.58 -16.07 46.27
N GLY A 648 1.56 -14.94 45.57
CA GLY A 648 1.76 -13.61 46.15
C GLY A 648 3.22 -13.31 46.53
N ARG A 649 4.15 -14.26 46.34
CA ARG A 649 5.56 -14.20 46.77
C ARG A 649 6.54 -14.32 45.60
N GLY A 650 6.04 -14.26 44.37
CA GLY A 650 6.86 -14.26 43.15
C GLY A 650 6.93 -15.60 42.41
N ALA A 651 6.15 -16.62 42.80
CA ALA A 651 6.01 -17.83 41.97
C ALA A 651 5.31 -17.48 40.65
N SER A 652 5.94 -17.84 39.53
CA SER A 652 5.54 -17.44 38.18
C SER A 652 5.77 -18.58 37.16
N ASP A 653 5.64 -18.28 35.87
CA ASP A 653 6.06 -19.17 34.77
C ASP A 653 7.05 -18.44 33.83
N GLY A 654 8.24 -18.15 34.35
CA GLY A 654 9.19 -17.24 33.68
C GLY A 654 9.78 -17.76 32.36
N MET A 655 9.65 -19.05 32.05
CA MET A 655 10.11 -19.62 30.78
C MET A 655 9.17 -19.33 29.61
N HIS A 656 7.90 -19.01 29.93
CA HIS A 656 6.80 -19.07 29.00
C HIS A 656 6.54 -17.75 28.27
N PHE A 657 6.44 -17.82 26.94
CA PHE A 657 5.98 -16.74 26.08
C PHE A 657 4.80 -17.21 25.24
N GLU A 658 3.72 -16.44 25.22
CA GLU A 658 2.54 -16.79 24.43
C GLU A 658 2.04 -15.61 23.59
N TRP A 659 1.62 -15.89 22.36
CA TRP A 659 0.96 -14.91 21.52
C TRP A 659 -0.40 -14.57 22.12
N ALA A 660 -0.60 -13.30 22.47
CA ALA A 660 -1.81 -12.83 23.13
C ALA A 660 -2.59 -11.85 22.25
N VAL A 661 -1.89 -11.01 21.50
CA VAL A 661 -2.51 -10.03 20.63
C VAL A 661 -1.72 -9.83 19.36
N ALA A 662 -2.49 -9.49 18.36
CA ALA A 662 -2.07 -9.22 17.02
C ALA A 662 -1.43 -7.80 17.00
N ARG A 663 -0.11 -7.70 16.74
CA ARG A 663 0.68 -6.45 16.66
C ARG A 663 1.66 -6.38 15.51
#